data_AF-A0A256IRJ3-F1
#
_entry.id   AF-A0A256IRJ3-F1
#
_cell.length_a   1.000
_cell.length_b   1.000
_cell.length_c   1.000
_cell.angle_alpha   90.00
_cell.angle_beta   90.00
_cell.angle_gamma   90.00
#
_symmetry.space_group_name_H-M   'P 1'
#
loop_
_entity.id
_entity.type
_entity.pdbx_description
1 polymer ?
#
loop_
_entity_poly.entity_id
_entity_poly.type
_entity_poly.pdbx_seq_one_letter_code
_entity_poly.pdbx_strand_id
1 'polypeptide(L)'
;MPGDNQAHSGRLQPAGQGHERGVHLVGPTTRYDTPGIHCANVSPRLTEWVPTVLEQLREASIEAVQGQTSHTDAWRASASILDKTLPKWHSLEDTWDDATAEAVAYTQAITDLALADSDAATTSRYRERRHKSLSETVESVGTGRGAVNAGLGALVKGPVALHRELDPTPRALTLVLDGPAWAELTDRRTGVRALAAIAVLADGFDVRVVASPALQQELARRYPQWSAIHLGLTDSRDRSPNQGHHSSDEPLGPTGTAESVWEALTGLASAPGKRRLLAALRADTGRTYANLTEDPGLDIERGTIGRYVLDLESRGLVAIDRRREHNTVTLTELGETAVSECLTADCELQHPDQTQLEHSLTATTHESASTVSPPREASGATPTTVESWLASTGDADEGYVKEIDTHDAASIHQRFTVPAERGAVMLVDDPVEPFDDGRVSYLSHHDEECLAIVQWGGPLATLGRLAGVLLSETALSEILTPSRLGETFANIHGGTGEITASPGRTLRRGQQVGWFSEDEEVYAAWRDRIETVRDTHLARLSALSDSTDSAARGELFEDLHGLVATATQLYHAAGVDLTLTVRLPDTEPFVQNERKRADLCDFIRHTVPKQSVYGVHSGYRMLFERRPAKLKRRLPYDVEAGASMELTASWVIAGPTATTLQTAITEALRDELDTLREAIVTGDEQAPSLSVPVRDGTTYASIREIVDELAAEYDTGWTSRERRELTRCCLRSFGRDVPHRASPYDAVTCLIRSALNVS
;
A
#
# COMPACT_ATOMS: atom_id res chain seq x y z
N MET A 1 -14.09 -52.79 -60.27
CA MET A 1 -13.12 -52.25 -61.25
C MET A 1 -13.63 -52.58 -62.64
N PRO A 2 -13.70 -51.61 -63.59
CA PRO A 2 -13.77 -50.14 -63.46
C PRO A 2 -15.25 -49.69 -63.24
N GLY A 3 -15.67 -48.44 -63.02
CA GLY A 3 -15.47 -47.16 -63.76
C GLY A 3 -16.77 -46.85 -64.53
N ASP A 4 -17.36 -45.66 -64.59
CA ASP A 4 -16.96 -44.27 -64.22
C ASP A 4 -18.23 -43.49 -63.75
N ASN A 5 -18.21 -42.69 -62.67
CA ASN A 5 -17.68 -41.32 -62.52
C ASN A 5 -18.62 -40.19 -63.02
N GLN A 6 -19.42 -39.62 -62.11
CA GLN A 6 -19.98 -38.27 -62.23
C GLN A 6 -19.87 -37.53 -60.89
N ALA A 7 -18.93 -36.57 -60.81
CA ALA A 7 -18.70 -35.78 -59.62
C ALA A 7 -19.89 -34.85 -59.31
N HIS A 8 -20.49 -35.00 -58.13
CA HIS A 8 -21.37 -33.97 -57.57
C HIS A 8 -20.53 -32.88 -56.92
N SER A 9 -20.41 -31.74 -57.61
CA SER A 9 -19.62 -30.59 -57.17
C SER A 9 -20.29 -29.88 -55.99
N GLY A 10 -19.97 -30.29 -54.77
CA GLY A 10 -20.09 -29.38 -53.63
C GLY A 10 -19.25 -28.13 -53.89
N ARG A 11 -19.80 -26.94 -53.63
CA ARG A 11 -19.00 -25.71 -53.69
C ARG A 11 -17.92 -25.79 -52.62
N LEU A 12 -16.67 -25.94 -53.05
CA LEU A 12 -15.54 -25.52 -52.22
C LEU A 12 -15.69 -24.02 -52.00
N GLN A 13 -15.78 -23.61 -50.74
CA GLN A 13 -15.51 -22.23 -50.36
C GLN A 13 -14.02 -21.98 -50.64
N PRO A 14 -13.63 -20.85 -51.27
CA PRO A 14 -12.24 -20.62 -51.61
C PRO A 14 -11.42 -20.46 -50.32
N ALA A 15 -10.34 -21.24 -50.18
CA ALA A 15 -9.38 -21.06 -49.11
C ALA A 15 -8.80 -19.64 -49.20
N GLY A 16 -9.20 -18.76 -48.27
CA GLY A 16 -8.93 -17.32 -48.36
C GLY A 16 -10.05 -16.40 -47.85
N GLN A 17 -11.25 -16.90 -47.56
CA GLN A 17 -12.14 -16.21 -46.62
C GLN A 17 -11.73 -16.56 -45.19
N GLY A 18 -11.28 -15.56 -44.42
CA GLY A 18 -10.99 -15.72 -43.00
C GLY A 18 -12.28 -15.84 -42.17
N HIS A 19 -12.15 -16.31 -40.93
CA HIS A 19 -13.23 -16.27 -39.95
C HIS A 19 -13.64 -14.82 -39.66
N GLU A 20 -14.96 -14.56 -39.60
CA GLU A 20 -15.52 -13.22 -39.42
C GLU A 20 -16.57 -13.25 -38.30
N ARG A 21 -16.47 -12.30 -37.35
CA ARG A 21 -17.37 -12.22 -36.19
C ARG A 21 -18.80 -12.01 -36.65
N GLY A 22 -19.71 -12.86 -36.19
CA GLY A 22 -21.10 -12.84 -36.66
C GLY A 22 -21.79 -14.19 -36.52
N VAL A 23 -23.09 -14.21 -36.83
CA VAL A 23 -23.88 -15.43 -36.95
C VAL A 23 -23.95 -15.79 -38.42
N HIS A 24 -23.47 -16.98 -38.78
CA HIS A 24 -23.44 -17.49 -40.15
C HIS A 24 -24.29 -18.75 -40.26
N LEU A 25 -25.23 -18.78 -41.21
CA LEU A 25 -26.08 -19.94 -41.47
C LEU A 25 -25.32 -20.98 -42.32
N VAL A 26 -25.07 -22.16 -41.75
CA VAL A 26 -24.29 -23.21 -42.42
C VAL A 26 -25.17 -24.41 -42.79
N GLY A 27 -25.08 -24.86 -44.04
CA GLY A 27 -25.82 -26.01 -44.55
C GLY A 27 -25.30 -27.34 -43.96
N PRO A 28 -26.18 -28.34 -43.75
CA PRO A 28 -25.81 -29.62 -43.10
C PRO A 28 -24.87 -30.52 -43.92
N THR A 29 -24.46 -30.10 -45.12
CA THR A 29 -23.52 -30.79 -46.01
C THR A 29 -22.20 -30.04 -46.19
N THR A 30 -22.02 -28.89 -45.52
CA THR A 30 -20.74 -28.17 -45.51
C THR A 30 -19.69 -29.01 -44.80
N ARG A 31 -18.46 -29.06 -45.36
CA ARG A 31 -17.32 -29.66 -44.65
C ARG A 31 -16.81 -28.65 -43.63
N TYR A 32 -16.83 -29.04 -42.36
CA TYR A 32 -16.29 -28.25 -41.27
C TYR A 32 -14.76 -28.29 -41.27
N ASP A 33 -14.15 -27.20 -40.82
CA ASP A 33 -12.73 -27.18 -40.46
C ASP A 33 -12.53 -28.04 -39.21
N THR A 34 -11.64 -29.02 -39.28
CA THR A 34 -11.46 -30.06 -38.24
C THR A 34 -11.13 -29.55 -36.82
N PRO A 35 -10.51 -28.37 -36.57
CA PRO A 35 -10.22 -27.90 -35.22
C PRO A 35 -11.27 -26.95 -34.61
N GLY A 36 -12.46 -26.80 -35.21
CA GLY A 36 -13.52 -25.92 -34.68
C GLY A 36 -14.27 -26.49 -33.47
N ILE A 37 -14.66 -25.62 -32.53
CA ILE A 37 -15.49 -25.98 -31.37
C ILE A 37 -16.91 -26.34 -31.83
N HIS A 38 -17.50 -27.40 -31.27
CA HIS A 38 -18.74 -27.97 -31.79
C HIS A 38 -19.72 -28.38 -30.67
N CYS A 39 -20.88 -27.72 -30.62
CA CYS A 39 -21.98 -28.05 -29.73
C CYS A 39 -23.14 -28.68 -30.52
N ALA A 40 -23.47 -29.92 -30.19
CA ALA A 40 -24.60 -30.66 -30.76
C ALA A 40 -25.85 -30.52 -29.89
N ASN A 41 -27.04 -30.66 -30.50
CA ASN A 41 -28.34 -30.66 -29.81
C ASN A 41 -28.59 -29.38 -28.97
N VAL A 42 -28.17 -28.23 -29.50
CA VAL A 42 -28.34 -26.92 -28.85
C VAL A 42 -29.83 -26.63 -28.68
N SER A 43 -30.32 -26.75 -27.45
CA SER A 43 -31.73 -26.56 -27.08
C SER A 43 -32.08 -25.08 -26.84
N PRO A 44 -33.36 -24.71 -26.74
CA PRO A 44 -33.78 -23.38 -26.30
C PRO A 44 -33.36 -23.00 -24.87
N ARG A 45 -32.82 -23.92 -24.07
CA ARG A 45 -32.43 -23.68 -22.67
C ARG A 45 -30.93 -23.50 -22.57
N LEU A 46 -30.52 -22.24 -22.42
CA LEU A 46 -29.12 -21.79 -22.25
C LEU A 46 -28.29 -22.69 -21.31
N THR A 47 -28.84 -23.06 -20.15
CA THR A 47 -28.17 -23.87 -19.11
C THR A 47 -27.90 -25.33 -19.50
N GLU A 48 -28.38 -25.79 -20.66
CA GLU A 48 -28.18 -27.16 -21.15
C GLU A 48 -27.03 -27.26 -22.18
N TRP A 49 -26.51 -26.12 -22.68
CA TRP A 49 -25.47 -26.11 -23.73
C TRP A 49 -24.35 -25.08 -23.56
N VAL A 50 -24.58 -23.93 -22.90
CA VAL A 50 -23.52 -22.93 -22.69
C VAL A 50 -22.34 -23.48 -21.86
N PRO A 51 -22.53 -24.24 -20.76
CA PRO A 51 -21.41 -24.86 -20.05
C PRO A 51 -20.53 -25.72 -20.95
N THR A 52 -21.12 -26.52 -21.85
CA THR A 52 -20.39 -27.37 -22.82
C THR A 52 -19.64 -26.58 -23.90
N VAL A 53 -20.07 -25.35 -24.19
CA VAL A 53 -19.33 -24.41 -25.05
C VAL A 53 -18.18 -23.77 -24.26
N LEU A 54 -18.38 -23.43 -22.98
CA LEU A 54 -17.34 -22.87 -22.11
C LEU A 54 -16.25 -23.89 -21.77
N GLU A 55 -16.62 -25.16 -21.52
CA GLU A 55 -15.72 -26.29 -21.33
C GLU A 55 -14.80 -26.49 -22.56
N GLN A 56 -15.37 -26.49 -23.77
CA GLN A 56 -14.61 -26.54 -25.02
C GLN A 56 -13.79 -25.27 -25.30
N LEU A 57 -14.23 -24.11 -24.79
CA LEU A 57 -13.49 -22.85 -24.90
C LEU A 57 -12.30 -22.76 -23.93
N ARG A 58 -12.30 -23.45 -22.77
CA ARG A 58 -11.26 -23.30 -21.73
C ARG A 58 -9.84 -23.35 -22.31
N GLU A 59 -9.52 -24.39 -23.08
CA GLU A 59 -8.17 -24.54 -23.65
C GLU A 59 -7.84 -23.43 -24.65
N ALA A 60 -8.81 -23.02 -25.46
CA ALA A 60 -8.68 -21.90 -26.40
C ALA A 60 -8.52 -20.54 -25.68
N SER A 61 -9.15 -20.35 -24.53
CA SER A 61 -8.98 -19.18 -23.69
C SER A 61 -7.62 -19.19 -22.96
N ILE A 62 -7.15 -20.36 -22.54
CA ILE A 62 -5.78 -20.55 -21.98
C ILE A 62 -4.72 -20.17 -23.01
N GLU A 63 -4.83 -20.68 -24.25
CA GLU A 63 -3.97 -20.27 -25.38
C GLU A 63 -3.99 -18.75 -25.59
N ALA A 64 -5.17 -18.13 -25.58
CA ALA A 64 -5.33 -16.69 -25.80
C ALA A 64 -4.72 -15.83 -24.67
N VAL A 65 -4.77 -16.30 -23.42
CA VAL A 65 -4.08 -15.68 -22.28
C VAL A 65 -2.56 -15.83 -22.45
N GLN A 66 -2.06 -17.05 -22.67
CA GLN A 66 -0.63 -17.34 -22.82
C GLN A 66 0.01 -16.58 -24.00
N GLY A 67 -0.71 -16.42 -25.11
CA GLY A 67 -0.25 -15.67 -26.28
C GLY A 67 -0.21 -14.14 -26.09
N GLN A 68 -0.87 -13.59 -25.06
CA GLN A 68 -0.99 -12.16 -24.82
C GLN A 68 -0.08 -11.63 -23.70
N THR A 69 0.41 -12.50 -22.81
CA THR A 69 1.13 -12.09 -21.59
C THR A 69 2.54 -12.66 -21.50
N SER A 70 3.50 -11.83 -21.10
CA SER A 70 4.84 -12.26 -20.67
C SER A 70 4.97 -12.33 -19.14
N HIS A 71 3.89 -12.06 -18.40
CA HIS A 71 3.88 -12.14 -16.94
C HIS A 71 3.72 -13.59 -16.47
N THR A 72 4.61 -14.02 -15.57
CA THR A 72 4.48 -15.26 -14.79
C THR A 72 3.47 -15.14 -13.64
N ASP A 73 3.20 -13.91 -13.18
CA ASP A 73 2.17 -13.59 -12.20
C ASP A 73 0.78 -13.60 -12.86
N ALA A 74 -0.06 -14.55 -12.45
CA ALA A 74 -1.42 -14.72 -12.94
C ALA A 74 -2.35 -13.55 -12.59
N TRP A 75 -2.15 -12.88 -11.45
CA TRP A 75 -2.92 -11.67 -11.17
C TRP A 75 -2.52 -10.54 -12.12
N ARG A 76 -1.23 -10.23 -12.30
CA ARG A 76 -0.76 -9.18 -13.23
C ARG A 76 -1.23 -9.43 -14.66
N ALA A 77 -1.14 -10.67 -15.13
CA ALA A 77 -1.69 -11.07 -16.42
C ALA A 77 -3.21 -10.82 -16.49
N SER A 78 -3.98 -11.21 -15.46
CA SER A 78 -5.44 -11.02 -15.45
C SER A 78 -5.83 -9.54 -15.47
N ALA A 79 -5.04 -8.67 -14.83
CA ALA A 79 -5.26 -7.23 -14.81
C ALA A 79 -5.00 -6.59 -16.18
N SER A 80 -3.87 -6.89 -16.82
CA SER A 80 -3.56 -6.40 -18.17
C SER A 80 -4.60 -6.83 -19.22
N ILE A 81 -5.24 -7.99 -19.01
CA ILE A 81 -6.37 -8.44 -19.82
C ILE A 81 -7.65 -7.66 -19.46
N LEU A 82 -7.98 -7.52 -18.17
CA LEU A 82 -9.17 -6.80 -17.70
C LEU A 82 -9.17 -5.31 -18.06
N ASP A 83 -8.01 -4.64 -18.09
CA ASP A 83 -7.91 -3.24 -18.54
C ASP A 83 -8.23 -3.09 -20.04
N LYS A 84 -8.08 -4.16 -20.84
CA LYS A 84 -8.46 -4.22 -22.27
C LYS A 84 -9.91 -4.66 -22.45
N THR A 85 -10.34 -5.73 -21.78
CA THR A 85 -11.66 -6.37 -21.98
C THR A 85 -12.78 -5.68 -21.22
N LEU A 86 -12.48 -5.08 -20.07
CA LEU A 86 -13.45 -4.49 -19.16
C LEU A 86 -12.93 -3.17 -18.54
N PRO A 87 -12.69 -2.11 -19.35
CA PRO A 87 -12.34 -0.78 -18.83
C PRO A 87 -13.31 -0.33 -17.73
N LYS A 88 -12.76 0.27 -16.66
CA LYS A 88 -13.41 0.53 -15.35
C LYS A 88 -13.60 -0.66 -14.40
N TRP A 89 -13.09 -1.87 -14.66
CA TRP A 89 -13.10 -2.93 -13.63
C TRP A 89 -12.33 -2.52 -12.35
N HIS A 90 -11.35 -1.63 -12.47
CA HIS A 90 -10.61 -1.06 -11.34
C HIS A 90 -11.42 -0.02 -10.52
N SER A 91 -12.43 0.62 -11.13
CA SER A 91 -13.22 1.73 -10.58
C SER A 91 -13.75 1.48 -9.16
N LEU A 92 -13.71 2.53 -8.35
CA LEU A 92 -13.98 2.50 -6.92
C LEU A 92 -15.33 3.10 -6.54
N GLU A 93 -15.83 4.06 -7.32
CA GLU A 93 -17.13 4.71 -7.15
C GLU A 93 -18.29 3.70 -7.34
N ASP A 94 -18.16 2.80 -8.31
CA ASP A 94 -19.19 1.82 -8.65
C ASP A 94 -19.14 0.57 -7.76
N THR A 95 -20.28 0.17 -7.22
CA THR A 95 -20.50 -1.24 -6.87
C THR A 95 -20.65 -2.04 -8.16
N TRP A 96 -19.70 -2.92 -8.46
CA TRP A 96 -19.78 -3.84 -9.60
C TRP A 96 -21.15 -4.53 -9.68
N ASP A 97 -21.81 -4.45 -10.83
CA ASP A 97 -22.94 -5.32 -11.11
C ASP A 97 -22.49 -6.80 -11.14
N ASP A 98 -23.42 -7.74 -10.96
CA ASP A 98 -23.09 -9.17 -10.93
C ASP A 98 -22.42 -9.64 -12.22
N ALA A 99 -22.70 -8.99 -13.35
CA ALA A 99 -22.06 -9.29 -14.63
C ALA A 99 -20.58 -8.85 -14.69
N THR A 100 -20.21 -7.71 -14.10
CA THR A 100 -18.82 -7.28 -13.90
C THR A 100 -18.13 -8.21 -12.92
N ALA A 101 -18.77 -8.55 -11.79
CA ALA A 101 -18.18 -9.41 -10.77
C ALA A 101 -17.89 -10.84 -11.29
N GLU A 102 -18.82 -11.44 -12.05
CA GLU A 102 -18.62 -12.78 -12.62
C GLU A 102 -17.64 -12.77 -13.82
N ALA A 103 -17.55 -11.67 -14.58
CA ALA A 103 -16.56 -11.52 -15.64
C ALA A 103 -15.12 -11.29 -15.13
N VAL A 104 -14.95 -10.54 -14.04
CA VAL A 104 -13.66 -10.42 -13.33
C VAL A 104 -13.25 -11.79 -12.77
N ALA A 105 -14.17 -12.51 -12.12
CA ALA A 105 -13.91 -13.85 -11.61
C ALA A 105 -13.54 -14.84 -12.73
N TYR A 106 -14.25 -14.81 -13.88
CA TYR A 106 -13.89 -15.59 -15.07
C TYR A 106 -12.46 -15.28 -15.55
N THR A 107 -12.14 -14.00 -15.71
CA THR A 107 -10.85 -13.57 -16.30
C THR A 107 -9.67 -13.88 -15.38
N GLN A 108 -9.88 -13.77 -14.07
CA GLN A 108 -8.92 -14.24 -13.07
C GLN A 108 -8.79 -15.77 -13.12
N ALA A 109 -9.91 -16.51 -13.09
CA ALA A 109 -9.88 -17.96 -13.03
C ALA A 109 -9.24 -18.61 -14.27
N ILE A 110 -9.51 -18.09 -15.47
CA ILE A 110 -8.88 -18.59 -16.70
C ILE A 110 -7.39 -18.22 -16.78
N THR A 111 -6.97 -17.11 -16.16
CA THR A 111 -5.55 -16.73 -16.11
C THR A 111 -4.76 -17.55 -15.09
N ASP A 112 -5.35 -17.81 -13.91
CA ASP A 112 -4.83 -18.77 -12.93
C ASP A 112 -4.62 -20.16 -13.56
N LEU A 113 -5.57 -20.62 -14.39
CA LEU A 113 -5.45 -21.90 -15.12
C LEU A 113 -4.39 -21.83 -16.23
N ALA A 114 -4.26 -20.71 -16.92
CA ALA A 114 -3.33 -20.54 -18.03
C ALA A 114 -1.85 -20.43 -17.61
N LEU A 115 -1.59 -19.99 -16.38
CA LEU A 115 -0.25 -19.82 -15.81
C LEU A 115 0.06 -20.81 -14.68
N ALA A 116 -0.81 -21.80 -14.45
CA ALA A 116 -0.52 -22.93 -13.58
C ALA A 116 0.56 -23.84 -14.19
N ASP A 117 1.62 -24.12 -13.43
CA ASP A 117 2.69 -25.06 -13.82
C ASP A 117 2.13 -26.47 -14.02
N SER A 118 2.20 -26.96 -15.26
CA SER A 118 1.55 -28.18 -15.74
C SER A 118 2.13 -29.46 -15.15
N ASP A 119 3.42 -29.49 -14.79
CA ASP A 119 4.04 -30.64 -14.12
C ASP A 119 3.81 -30.63 -12.60
N ALA A 120 3.49 -29.47 -12.00
CA ALA A 120 3.34 -29.30 -10.55
C ALA A 120 1.91 -29.53 -10.01
N ALA A 121 0.97 -29.90 -10.86
CA ALA A 121 -0.46 -30.01 -10.53
C ALA A 121 -0.84 -31.17 -9.58
N THR A 122 0.05 -32.15 -9.37
CA THR A 122 -0.27 -33.47 -8.78
C THR A 122 0.10 -33.66 -7.30
N THR A 123 0.56 -32.62 -6.60
CA THR A 123 1.21 -32.76 -5.28
C THR A 123 0.40 -32.35 -4.05
N SER A 124 -0.80 -31.75 -4.19
CA SER A 124 -1.61 -31.34 -3.03
C SER A 124 -3.12 -31.29 -3.30
N ARG A 125 -3.91 -31.79 -2.33
CA ARG A 125 -5.39 -31.70 -2.31
C ARG A 125 -5.93 -30.28 -2.38
N TYR A 126 -5.17 -29.28 -1.93
CA TYR A 126 -5.54 -27.87 -2.10
C TYR A 126 -5.50 -27.46 -3.58
N ARG A 127 -4.46 -27.86 -4.32
CA ARG A 127 -4.32 -27.58 -5.75
C ARG A 127 -5.40 -28.29 -6.57
N GLU A 128 -5.70 -29.56 -6.25
CA GLU A 128 -6.83 -30.30 -6.85
C GLU A 128 -8.17 -29.56 -6.70
N ARG A 129 -8.49 -29.11 -5.47
CA ARG A 129 -9.72 -28.34 -5.18
C ARG A 129 -9.72 -26.98 -5.87
N ARG A 130 -8.60 -26.25 -5.86
CA ARG A 130 -8.47 -24.94 -6.51
C ARG A 130 -8.67 -25.08 -8.02
N HIS A 131 -7.95 -25.98 -8.68
CA HIS A 131 -8.08 -26.23 -10.12
C HIS A 131 -9.51 -26.59 -10.53
N LYS A 132 -10.20 -27.42 -9.73
CA LYS A 132 -11.62 -27.73 -9.93
C LYS A 132 -12.52 -26.49 -9.79
N SER A 133 -12.34 -25.70 -8.73
CA SER A 133 -13.11 -24.47 -8.47
C SER A 133 -12.90 -23.40 -9.56
N LEU A 134 -11.68 -23.26 -10.06
CA LEU A 134 -11.35 -22.38 -11.20
C LEU A 134 -12.06 -22.85 -12.48
N SER A 135 -12.04 -24.16 -12.79
CA SER A 135 -12.79 -24.71 -13.92
C SER A 135 -14.30 -24.52 -13.78
N GLU A 136 -14.87 -24.78 -12.60
CA GLU A 136 -16.30 -24.54 -12.32
C GLU A 136 -16.67 -23.05 -12.44
N THR A 137 -15.74 -22.13 -12.17
CA THR A 137 -15.92 -20.68 -12.37
C THR A 137 -15.90 -20.31 -13.86
N VAL A 138 -14.99 -20.90 -14.64
CA VAL A 138 -14.89 -20.73 -16.10
C VAL A 138 -16.11 -21.30 -16.83
N GLU A 139 -16.59 -22.48 -16.43
CA GLU A 139 -17.68 -23.22 -17.08
C GLU A 139 -19.08 -22.70 -16.72
N SER A 140 -19.22 -21.86 -15.69
CA SER A 140 -20.51 -21.36 -15.20
C SER A 140 -20.83 -19.90 -15.57
N VAL A 141 -19.89 -19.14 -16.11
CA VAL A 141 -20.03 -17.69 -16.37
C VAL A 141 -21.25 -17.34 -17.26
N GLY A 142 -22.10 -16.42 -16.80
CA GLY A 142 -23.25 -15.91 -17.54
C GLY A 142 -24.41 -16.91 -17.73
N THR A 143 -24.30 -18.11 -17.17
CA THR A 143 -25.33 -19.16 -17.26
C THR A 143 -26.54 -18.90 -16.35
N GLY A 144 -26.42 -17.96 -15.40
CA GLY A 144 -27.35 -17.83 -14.27
C GLY A 144 -27.14 -18.88 -13.17
N ARG A 145 -25.98 -19.57 -13.15
CA ARG A 145 -25.57 -20.54 -12.11
C ARG A 145 -24.14 -20.31 -11.56
N GLY A 146 -23.44 -19.27 -12.02
CA GLY A 146 -22.15 -18.86 -11.48
C GLY A 146 -22.27 -18.28 -10.06
N ALA A 147 -21.14 -17.91 -9.46
CA ALA A 147 -21.05 -17.51 -8.05
C ALA A 147 -21.87 -16.27 -7.64
N VAL A 148 -22.42 -15.51 -8.61
CA VAL A 148 -23.39 -14.42 -8.38
C VAL A 148 -24.66 -14.57 -9.22
N ASN A 149 -24.85 -15.73 -9.87
CA ASN A 149 -25.97 -16.03 -10.76
C ASN A 149 -26.12 -15.03 -11.94
N ALA A 150 -25.02 -14.48 -12.45
CA ALA A 150 -25.11 -13.48 -13.50
C ALA A 150 -25.64 -14.08 -14.82
N GLY A 151 -26.39 -13.26 -15.56
CA GLY A 151 -26.91 -13.60 -16.89
C GLY A 151 -25.94 -13.24 -18.01
N LEU A 152 -26.47 -13.10 -19.23
CA LEU A 152 -25.72 -12.83 -20.47
C LEU A 152 -24.72 -11.68 -20.39
N GLY A 153 -24.92 -10.68 -19.51
CA GLY A 153 -23.95 -9.62 -19.28
C GLY A 153 -22.56 -10.12 -18.86
N ALA A 154 -22.47 -11.20 -18.08
CA ALA A 154 -21.18 -11.80 -17.72
C ALA A 154 -20.54 -12.55 -18.90
N LEU A 155 -21.35 -13.16 -19.76
CA LEU A 155 -20.89 -13.80 -20.99
C LEU A 155 -20.28 -12.75 -21.95
N VAL A 156 -20.94 -11.59 -22.09
CA VAL A 156 -20.43 -10.42 -22.84
C VAL A 156 -19.12 -9.91 -22.23
N LYS A 157 -19.11 -9.59 -20.93
CA LYS A 157 -17.98 -8.93 -20.25
C LYS A 157 -16.77 -9.85 -20.01
N GLY A 158 -16.97 -11.17 -19.98
CA GLY A 158 -15.94 -12.19 -19.73
C GLY A 158 -15.43 -12.84 -21.03
N PRO A 159 -15.84 -14.09 -21.34
CA PRO A 159 -15.29 -14.87 -22.44
C PRO A 159 -15.43 -14.20 -23.82
N VAL A 160 -16.55 -13.53 -24.09
CA VAL A 160 -16.75 -12.86 -25.38
C VAL A 160 -15.81 -11.67 -25.53
N ALA A 161 -15.70 -10.81 -24.53
CA ALA A 161 -14.72 -9.71 -24.55
C ALA A 161 -13.28 -10.23 -24.64
N LEU A 162 -12.93 -11.29 -23.89
CA LEU A 162 -11.60 -11.90 -23.96
C LEU A 162 -11.26 -12.35 -25.38
N HIS A 163 -12.09 -13.17 -26.02
CA HIS A 163 -11.82 -13.61 -27.40
C HIS A 163 -11.99 -12.48 -28.44
N ARG A 164 -12.76 -11.43 -28.15
CA ARG A 164 -12.89 -10.26 -29.03
C ARG A 164 -11.62 -9.41 -29.06
N GLU A 165 -10.97 -9.20 -27.91
CA GLU A 165 -9.75 -8.39 -27.80
C GLU A 165 -8.45 -9.20 -27.98
N LEU A 166 -8.46 -10.52 -27.72
CA LEU A 166 -7.24 -11.35 -27.72
C LEU A 166 -7.05 -12.22 -28.98
N ASP A 167 -8.10 -12.78 -29.59
CA ASP A 167 -7.92 -13.56 -30.83
C ASP A 167 -7.75 -12.61 -32.04
N PRO A 168 -6.62 -12.65 -32.78
CA PRO A 168 -6.42 -11.86 -34.00
C PRO A 168 -7.26 -12.39 -35.18
N THR A 169 -7.72 -13.64 -35.11
CA THR A 169 -8.67 -14.25 -36.04
C THR A 169 -9.77 -14.94 -35.24
N PRO A 170 -11.06 -14.59 -35.43
CA PRO A 170 -12.17 -15.14 -34.64
C PRO A 170 -12.19 -16.67 -34.67
N ARG A 171 -12.28 -17.32 -33.50
CA ARG A 171 -12.46 -18.78 -33.43
C ARG A 171 -13.88 -19.16 -33.84
N ALA A 172 -14.02 -20.31 -34.50
CA ALA A 172 -15.31 -20.80 -34.99
C ALA A 172 -16.05 -21.64 -33.94
N LEU A 173 -17.31 -21.27 -33.66
CA LEU A 173 -18.25 -22.00 -32.80
C LEU A 173 -19.37 -22.59 -33.66
N THR A 174 -19.40 -23.91 -33.85
CA THR A 174 -20.48 -24.59 -34.58
C THR A 174 -21.59 -25.03 -33.63
N LEU A 175 -22.79 -24.50 -33.84
CA LEU A 175 -23.97 -24.74 -33.00
C LEU A 175 -25.06 -25.45 -33.81
N VAL A 176 -25.28 -26.74 -33.53
CA VAL A 176 -26.29 -27.56 -34.21
C VAL A 176 -27.58 -27.56 -33.39
N LEU A 177 -28.62 -26.88 -33.90
CA LEU A 177 -29.86 -26.67 -33.16
C LEU A 177 -30.77 -27.91 -33.13
N ASP A 178 -31.33 -28.22 -31.96
CA ASP A 178 -32.30 -29.31 -31.75
C ASP A 178 -33.68 -28.94 -32.36
N GLY A 179 -33.92 -29.39 -33.59
CA GLY A 179 -35.16 -29.12 -34.32
C GLY A 179 -36.45 -29.39 -33.52
N PRO A 180 -36.64 -30.61 -32.98
CA PRO A 180 -37.73 -30.91 -32.05
C PRO A 180 -37.84 -29.95 -30.86
N ALA A 181 -36.77 -29.74 -30.09
CA ALA A 181 -36.83 -28.91 -28.88
C ALA A 181 -37.16 -27.44 -29.18
N TRP A 182 -36.68 -26.89 -30.29
CA TRP A 182 -37.02 -25.53 -30.74
C TRP A 182 -38.43 -25.40 -31.33
N ALA A 183 -38.97 -26.45 -31.95
CA ALA A 183 -40.34 -26.46 -32.48
C ALA A 183 -41.38 -26.60 -31.35
N GLU A 184 -41.19 -27.56 -30.45
CA GLU A 184 -42.13 -27.90 -29.37
C GLU A 184 -42.11 -26.91 -28.20
N LEU A 185 -41.11 -26.01 -28.14
CA LEU A 185 -40.98 -24.97 -27.13
C LEU A 185 -42.29 -24.21 -26.89
N THR A 186 -42.78 -24.20 -25.65
CA THR A 186 -44.02 -23.48 -25.28
C THR A 186 -43.75 -22.02 -24.89
N ASP A 187 -42.76 -21.77 -24.02
CA ASP A 187 -42.36 -20.42 -23.62
C ASP A 187 -41.43 -19.75 -24.65
N ARG A 188 -41.94 -18.69 -25.29
CA ARG A 188 -41.18 -17.87 -26.22
C ARG A 188 -39.98 -17.18 -25.56
N ARG A 189 -40.05 -16.82 -24.26
CA ARG A 189 -38.98 -16.06 -23.56
C ARG A 189 -37.71 -16.88 -23.42
N THR A 190 -37.84 -18.19 -23.14
CA THR A 190 -36.74 -19.16 -23.09
C THR A 190 -35.98 -19.17 -24.43
N GLY A 191 -36.68 -19.30 -25.56
CA GLY A 191 -36.06 -19.23 -26.89
C GLY A 191 -35.44 -17.86 -27.22
N VAL A 192 -36.04 -16.74 -26.79
CA VAL A 192 -35.41 -15.40 -26.91
C VAL A 192 -34.09 -15.36 -26.15
N ARG A 193 -33.99 -15.92 -24.94
CA ARG A 193 -32.74 -15.95 -24.15
C ARG A 193 -31.65 -16.79 -24.82
N ALA A 194 -31.99 -17.92 -25.45
CA ALA A 194 -31.01 -18.72 -26.19
C ALA A 194 -30.55 -18.05 -27.49
N LEU A 195 -31.45 -17.44 -28.27
CA LEU A 195 -31.07 -16.66 -29.46
C LEU A 195 -30.22 -15.41 -29.10
N ALA A 196 -30.52 -14.78 -27.96
CA ALA A 196 -29.68 -13.71 -27.42
C ALA A 196 -28.29 -14.21 -26.99
N ALA A 197 -28.16 -15.41 -26.44
CA ALA A 197 -26.87 -16.03 -26.14
C ALA A 197 -26.04 -16.28 -27.42
N ILE A 198 -26.68 -16.78 -28.48
CA ILE A 198 -26.06 -17.02 -29.79
C ILE A 198 -25.58 -15.68 -30.41
N ALA A 199 -26.37 -14.61 -30.30
CA ALA A 199 -25.96 -13.28 -30.75
C ALA A 199 -24.81 -12.70 -29.90
N VAL A 200 -24.84 -12.88 -28.58
CA VAL A 200 -23.74 -12.45 -27.68
C VAL A 200 -22.43 -13.16 -28.01
N LEU A 201 -22.45 -14.46 -28.31
CA LEU A 201 -21.24 -15.19 -28.76
C LEU A 201 -20.72 -14.63 -30.09
N ALA A 202 -21.59 -14.19 -31.00
CA ALA A 202 -21.21 -13.65 -32.30
C ALA A 202 -20.46 -12.30 -32.23
N ASP A 203 -20.51 -11.57 -31.10
CA ASP A 203 -19.70 -10.37 -30.89
C ASP A 203 -18.19 -10.68 -30.73
N GLY A 204 -17.83 -11.93 -30.44
CA GLY A 204 -16.43 -12.40 -30.31
C GLY A 204 -16.02 -13.47 -31.34
N PHE A 205 -16.95 -14.32 -31.77
CA PHE A 205 -16.68 -15.57 -32.50
C PHE A 205 -17.34 -15.63 -33.89
N ASP A 206 -16.84 -16.52 -34.76
CA ASP A 206 -17.51 -16.97 -36.00
C ASP A 206 -18.55 -18.04 -35.60
N VAL A 207 -19.80 -17.62 -35.37
CA VAL A 207 -20.86 -18.50 -34.84
C VAL A 207 -21.65 -19.14 -35.99
N ARG A 208 -21.30 -20.40 -36.28
CA ARG A 208 -21.83 -21.21 -37.38
C ARG A 208 -23.07 -21.96 -36.92
N VAL A 209 -24.25 -21.43 -37.21
CA VAL A 209 -25.54 -22.05 -36.84
C VAL A 209 -25.95 -23.07 -37.89
N VAL A 210 -26.14 -24.32 -37.48
CA VAL A 210 -26.65 -25.41 -38.33
C VAL A 210 -28.11 -25.68 -37.94
N ALA A 211 -29.03 -25.40 -38.86
CA ALA A 211 -30.47 -25.56 -38.69
C ALA A 211 -31.09 -26.18 -39.95
N SER A 212 -32.06 -27.08 -39.79
CA SER A 212 -32.81 -27.63 -40.93
C SER A 212 -33.69 -26.56 -41.59
N PRO A 213 -34.02 -26.66 -42.90
CA PRO A 213 -34.88 -25.65 -43.56
C PRO A 213 -36.25 -25.46 -42.89
N ALA A 214 -36.81 -26.52 -42.30
CA ALA A 214 -38.05 -26.44 -41.53
C ALA A 214 -37.86 -25.65 -40.22
N LEU A 215 -36.73 -25.85 -39.51
CA LEU A 215 -36.40 -25.08 -38.32
C LEU A 215 -36.11 -23.61 -38.66
N GLN A 216 -35.42 -23.32 -39.77
CA GLN A 216 -35.17 -21.95 -40.24
C GLN A 216 -36.49 -21.20 -40.48
N GLN A 217 -37.48 -21.84 -41.11
CA GLN A 217 -38.82 -21.28 -41.31
C GLN A 217 -39.55 -21.02 -39.99
N GLU A 218 -39.46 -21.94 -39.02
CA GLU A 218 -40.07 -21.76 -37.70
C GLU A 218 -39.39 -20.66 -36.88
N LEU A 219 -38.06 -20.54 -36.95
CA LEU A 219 -37.30 -19.45 -36.33
C LEU A 219 -37.67 -18.10 -36.95
N ALA A 220 -37.75 -18.00 -38.28
CA ALA A 220 -38.21 -16.80 -38.97
C ALA A 220 -39.66 -16.42 -38.59
N ARG A 221 -40.54 -17.41 -38.39
CA ARG A 221 -41.93 -17.21 -37.96
C ARG A 221 -42.05 -16.75 -36.50
N ARG A 222 -41.27 -17.30 -35.57
CA ARG A 222 -41.32 -16.97 -34.13
C ARG A 222 -40.45 -15.78 -33.72
N TYR A 223 -39.33 -15.56 -34.41
CA TYR A 223 -38.27 -14.60 -34.08
C TYR A 223 -37.83 -13.80 -35.32
N PRO A 224 -38.75 -13.12 -36.01
CA PRO A 224 -38.47 -12.49 -37.32
C PRO A 224 -37.37 -11.43 -37.27
N GLN A 225 -37.26 -10.67 -36.18
CA GLN A 225 -36.21 -9.66 -36.01
C GLN A 225 -34.81 -10.28 -35.95
N TRP A 226 -34.62 -11.31 -35.10
CA TRP A 226 -33.35 -12.02 -34.98
C TRP A 226 -32.99 -12.71 -36.30
N SER A 227 -33.96 -13.35 -36.95
CA SER A 227 -33.76 -14.04 -38.23
C SER A 227 -33.42 -13.07 -39.37
N ALA A 228 -34.00 -11.87 -39.40
CA ALA A 228 -33.67 -10.85 -40.39
C ALA A 228 -32.24 -10.31 -40.22
N ILE A 229 -31.78 -10.14 -38.98
CA ILE A 229 -30.42 -9.65 -38.67
C ILE A 229 -29.37 -10.74 -38.96
N HIS A 230 -29.62 -11.98 -38.52
CA HIS A 230 -28.59 -13.04 -38.45
C HIS A 230 -28.70 -14.12 -39.53
N LEU A 231 -29.83 -14.23 -40.25
CA LEU A 231 -30.03 -15.21 -41.32
C LEU A 231 -30.37 -14.55 -42.68
N GLY A 232 -30.38 -13.21 -42.75
CA GLY A 232 -30.85 -12.44 -43.91
C GLY A 232 -29.79 -12.07 -44.97
N LEU A 233 -28.56 -12.57 -44.87
CA LEU A 233 -27.42 -12.10 -45.66
C LEU A 233 -27.29 -12.80 -47.04
N THR A 234 -28.06 -12.33 -48.02
CA THR A 234 -27.79 -12.61 -49.45
C THR A 234 -27.55 -11.39 -50.32
N ASP A 235 -27.73 -10.16 -49.82
CA ASP A 235 -27.71 -8.94 -50.64
C ASP A 235 -26.83 -7.79 -50.12
N SER A 236 -25.92 -7.35 -51.01
CA SER A 236 -25.17 -6.09 -51.02
C SER A 236 -23.97 -5.92 -50.06
N ARG A 237 -23.20 -4.85 -50.29
CA ARG A 237 -21.74 -4.76 -50.05
C ARG A 237 -21.26 -3.30 -49.99
N ASP A 238 -20.01 -3.13 -49.55
CA ASP A 238 -19.10 -2.00 -49.77
C ASP A 238 -19.50 -0.59 -49.24
N ARG A 239 -18.73 -0.08 -48.27
CA ARG A 239 -17.76 1.04 -48.49
C ARG A 239 -17.00 1.47 -47.23
N SER A 240 -15.71 1.78 -47.41
CA SER A 240 -14.86 2.52 -46.46
C SER A 240 -14.17 3.69 -47.18
N PRO A 241 -13.88 4.79 -46.47
CA PRO A 241 -12.53 5.38 -46.47
C PRO A 241 -12.07 5.73 -45.04
N ASN A 242 -10.81 5.63 -44.56
CA ASN A 242 -9.44 5.63 -45.13
C ASN A 242 -8.73 7.01 -45.13
N GLN A 243 -7.40 7.00 -44.90
CA GLN A 243 -6.41 8.10 -44.70
C GLN A 243 -6.32 8.71 -43.28
N GLY A 244 -5.13 9.07 -42.74
CA GLY A 244 -3.76 8.68 -43.11
C GLY A 244 -2.61 9.69 -42.81
N HIS A 245 -1.54 9.22 -42.13
CA HIS A 245 -0.16 9.79 -42.05
C HIS A 245 0.01 11.18 -41.37
N HIS A 246 1.21 11.68 -40.96
CA HIS A 246 2.62 11.38 -41.29
C HIS A 246 3.58 11.35 -40.06
N SER A 247 4.89 11.15 -40.31
CA SER A 247 5.96 10.80 -39.34
C SER A 247 7.09 11.86 -39.21
N SER A 248 7.89 11.66 -38.15
CA SER A 248 9.22 12.19 -37.74
C SER A 248 10.14 12.97 -38.71
N ASP A 249 10.98 13.84 -38.14
CA ASP A 249 12.43 13.57 -37.89
C ASP A 249 13.09 14.65 -36.99
N GLU A 250 14.28 14.36 -36.46
CA GLU A 250 15.01 15.12 -35.40
C GLU A 250 16.36 15.70 -35.92
N PRO A 251 17.08 16.60 -35.18
CA PRO A 251 18.23 16.10 -34.39
C PRO A 251 18.71 16.94 -33.15
N LEU A 252 18.90 16.24 -32.02
CA LEU A 252 19.97 16.34 -30.98
C LEU A 252 20.72 17.67 -30.63
N GLY A 253 20.50 18.12 -29.37
CA GLY A 253 21.55 18.52 -28.39
C GLY A 253 22.03 19.99 -28.32
N PRO A 254 22.74 20.40 -27.23
CA PRO A 254 23.10 19.68 -25.99
C PRO A 254 22.47 20.26 -24.70
N THR A 255 22.59 19.54 -23.58
CA THR A 255 22.20 19.96 -22.21
C THR A 255 23.39 20.45 -21.38
N GLY A 256 23.17 21.33 -20.40
CA GLY A 256 24.20 21.71 -19.42
C GLY A 256 23.65 22.52 -18.23
N THR A 257 23.84 22.01 -17.02
CA THR A 257 23.47 22.63 -15.74
C THR A 257 24.44 22.21 -14.64
N ALA A 258 24.92 23.15 -13.83
CA ALA A 258 25.75 22.98 -12.62
C ALA A 258 27.10 22.22 -12.77
N GLU A 259 27.10 20.93 -13.12
CA GLU A 259 28.29 20.05 -13.14
C GLU A 259 29.46 20.62 -13.97
N SER A 260 29.15 21.23 -15.12
CA SER A 260 30.14 21.83 -16.02
C SER A 260 30.88 23.04 -15.43
N VAL A 261 30.31 23.73 -14.44
CA VAL A 261 30.93 24.89 -13.78
C VAL A 261 32.02 24.42 -12.80
N TRP A 262 31.74 23.35 -12.04
CA TRP A 262 32.70 22.76 -11.11
C TRP A 262 33.85 22.04 -11.83
N GLU A 263 33.56 21.36 -12.95
CA GLU A 263 34.60 20.72 -13.77
C GLU A 263 35.61 21.75 -14.32
N ALA A 264 35.16 22.92 -14.79
CA ALA A 264 36.02 24.00 -15.28
C ALA A 264 36.97 24.59 -14.20
N LEU A 265 36.52 24.60 -12.93
CA LEU A 265 37.30 25.05 -11.77
C LEU A 265 38.33 24.01 -11.30
N THR A 266 38.21 22.75 -11.70
CA THR A 266 39.06 21.65 -11.23
C THR A 266 40.54 21.91 -11.52
N GLY A 267 41.37 21.78 -10.48
CA GLY A 267 42.81 22.06 -10.53
C GLY A 267 43.21 23.52 -10.30
N LEU A 268 42.29 24.45 -10.03
CA LEU A 268 42.63 25.82 -9.60
C LEU A 268 42.92 25.94 -8.10
N ALA A 269 42.54 24.95 -7.28
CA ALA A 269 42.70 24.96 -5.83
C ALA A 269 44.16 25.09 -5.35
N SER A 270 45.13 24.57 -6.11
CA SER A 270 46.57 24.68 -5.82
C SER A 270 47.23 25.93 -6.42
N ALA A 271 46.45 26.85 -7.00
CA ALA A 271 46.94 28.01 -7.74
C ALA A 271 46.31 29.33 -7.24
N PRO A 272 46.62 29.79 -6.00
CA PRO A 272 45.96 30.95 -5.38
C PRO A 272 46.02 32.23 -6.24
N GLY A 273 47.14 32.49 -6.91
CA GLY A 273 47.26 33.63 -7.83
C GLY A 273 46.32 33.58 -9.05
N LYS A 274 45.87 32.40 -9.50
CA LYS A 274 44.82 32.30 -10.54
C LYS A 274 43.44 32.63 -9.98
N ARG A 275 43.14 32.20 -8.75
CA ARG A 275 41.86 32.47 -8.08
C ARG A 275 41.69 33.96 -7.77
N ARG A 276 42.72 34.60 -7.19
CA ARG A 276 42.75 36.06 -7.00
C ARG A 276 42.55 36.82 -8.32
N LEU A 277 43.18 36.37 -9.41
CA LEU A 277 43.03 36.97 -10.73
C LEU A 277 41.60 36.85 -11.28
N LEU A 278 40.94 35.70 -11.07
CA LEU A 278 39.56 35.47 -11.48
C LEU A 278 38.57 36.33 -10.66
N ALA A 279 38.74 36.37 -9.33
CA ALA A 279 37.91 37.17 -8.42
C ALA A 279 38.11 38.70 -8.55
N ALA A 280 39.23 39.16 -9.12
CA ALA A 280 39.49 40.58 -9.40
C ALA A 280 38.89 41.09 -10.72
N LEU A 281 38.21 40.22 -11.47
CA LEU A 281 37.34 40.55 -12.60
C LEU A 281 35.88 40.66 -12.12
N ARG A 282 35.06 41.40 -12.86
CA ARG A 282 33.62 41.55 -12.61
C ARG A 282 32.88 41.43 -13.93
N ALA A 283 31.70 40.81 -13.91
CA ALA A 283 30.83 40.56 -15.06
C ALA A 283 30.81 41.73 -16.06
N ASP A 284 30.29 42.87 -15.60
CA ASP A 284 29.99 44.02 -16.47
C ASP A 284 31.22 44.86 -16.89
N THR A 285 32.40 44.61 -16.32
CA THR A 285 33.54 45.55 -16.39
C THR A 285 34.88 44.87 -16.65
N GLY A 286 35.11 44.58 -17.93
CA GLY A 286 36.37 44.01 -18.41
C GLY A 286 37.60 44.88 -18.10
N ARG A 287 38.69 44.26 -17.65
CA ARG A 287 39.94 44.93 -17.26
C ARG A 287 41.02 44.76 -18.32
N THR A 288 41.78 45.82 -18.61
CA THR A 288 42.94 45.72 -19.51
C THR A 288 44.10 44.99 -18.82
N TYR A 289 44.98 44.38 -19.62
CA TYR A 289 46.22 43.77 -19.12
C TYR A 289 47.06 44.73 -18.26
N ALA A 290 47.16 46.01 -18.64
CA ALA A 290 47.87 47.02 -17.86
C ALA A 290 47.20 47.21 -16.48
N ASN A 291 45.88 47.39 -16.44
CA ASN A 291 45.13 47.60 -15.21
C ASN A 291 45.13 46.37 -14.27
N LEU A 292 45.46 45.17 -14.76
CA LEU A 292 45.71 43.97 -13.94
C LEU A 292 47.18 43.90 -13.48
N THR A 293 48.13 44.37 -14.29
CA THR A 293 49.57 44.37 -14.02
C THR A 293 50.02 45.47 -13.03
N GLU A 294 49.13 46.43 -12.77
CA GLU A 294 49.34 47.55 -11.84
C GLU A 294 48.43 47.49 -10.60
N ASP A 295 47.63 46.43 -10.44
CA ASP A 295 46.78 46.24 -9.27
C ASP A 295 47.60 45.73 -8.05
N PRO A 296 47.75 46.51 -6.97
CA PRO A 296 48.50 46.09 -5.79
C PRO A 296 47.76 45.02 -4.96
N GLY A 297 46.45 44.83 -5.16
CA GLY A 297 45.65 43.85 -4.42
C GLY A 297 45.75 42.41 -4.94
N LEU A 298 46.29 42.21 -6.15
CA LEU A 298 46.40 40.87 -6.75
C LEU A 298 47.54 40.02 -6.17
N ASP A 299 48.68 40.65 -5.82
CA ASP A 299 49.89 39.97 -5.35
C ASP A 299 50.31 38.82 -6.32
N ILE A 300 50.54 39.20 -7.59
CA ILE A 300 51.02 38.32 -8.67
C ILE A 300 52.16 39.03 -9.38
N GLU A 301 53.25 38.32 -9.66
CA GLU A 301 54.35 38.87 -10.47
C GLU A 301 53.87 39.26 -11.88
N ARG A 302 54.25 40.46 -12.34
CA ARG A 302 53.84 41.05 -13.63
C ARG A 302 54.01 40.12 -14.83
N GLY A 303 55.10 39.33 -14.88
CA GLY A 303 55.34 38.37 -15.96
C GLY A 303 54.43 37.13 -15.95
N THR A 304 53.79 36.83 -14.82
CA THR A 304 52.95 35.63 -14.64
C THR A 304 51.48 35.86 -14.99
N ILE A 305 50.98 37.09 -14.85
CA ILE A 305 49.56 37.44 -15.07
C ILE A 305 49.05 36.99 -16.44
N GLY A 306 49.79 37.27 -17.53
CA GLY A 306 49.36 36.89 -18.89
C GLY A 306 49.25 35.38 -19.12
N ARG A 307 50.10 34.57 -18.47
CA ARG A 307 50.00 33.11 -18.49
C ARG A 307 48.74 32.63 -17.76
N TYR A 308 48.34 33.31 -16.68
CA TYR A 308 47.14 32.95 -15.92
C TYR A 308 45.85 33.37 -16.63
N VAL A 309 45.80 34.53 -17.28
CA VAL A 309 44.64 34.93 -18.11
C VAL A 309 44.41 33.93 -19.24
N LEU A 310 45.45 33.50 -19.96
CA LEU A 310 45.32 32.54 -21.07
C LEU A 310 44.89 31.14 -20.60
N ASP A 311 45.31 30.71 -19.40
CA ASP A 311 44.87 29.45 -18.79
C ASP A 311 43.37 29.50 -18.43
N LEU A 312 42.90 30.60 -17.85
CA LEU A 312 41.48 30.83 -17.55
C LEU A 312 40.63 30.95 -18.83
N GLU A 313 41.17 31.54 -19.91
CA GLU A 313 40.49 31.61 -21.22
C GLU A 313 40.36 30.20 -21.83
N SER A 314 41.40 29.37 -21.72
CA SER A 314 41.35 27.97 -22.18
C SER A 314 40.38 27.07 -21.42
N ARG A 315 39.97 27.49 -20.21
CA ARG A 315 38.93 26.85 -19.38
C ARG A 315 37.52 27.41 -19.63
N GLY A 316 37.38 28.39 -20.52
CA GLY A 316 36.11 29.08 -20.78
C GLY A 316 35.62 30.01 -19.67
N LEU A 317 36.45 30.31 -18.65
CA LEU A 317 36.11 31.15 -17.49
C LEU A 317 36.26 32.66 -17.77
N VAL A 318 37.06 33.03 -18.78
CA VAL A 318 37.25 34.43 -19.23
C VAL A 318 37.31 34.50 -20.76
N ALA A 319 37.03 35.67 -21.31
CA ALA A 319 37.23 35.98 -22.72
C ALA A 319 38.14 37.21 -22.88
N ILE A 320 38.99 37.23 -23.92
CA ILE A 320 39.87 38.37 -24.20
C ILE A 320 39.49 39.06 -25.53
N ASP A 321 38.99 40.30 -25.44
CA ASP A 321 38.86 41.20 -26.60
C ASP A 321 40.25 41.67 -27.03
N ARG A 322 40.65 41.21 -28.22
CA ARG A 322 41.92 41.50 -28.91
C ARG A 322 41.76 42.50 -30.07
N ARG A 323 40.58 43.10 -30.25
CA ARG A 323 40.25 43.98 -31.40
C ARG A 323 40.51 45.47 -31.12
N ARG A 324 40.97 45.81 -29.92
CA ARG A 324 41.30 47.18 -29.47
C ARG A 324 42.81 47.30 -29.30
N GLU A 325 43.32 48.53 -29.16
CA GLU A 325 44.76 48.80 -28.95
C GLU A 325 45.33 48.16 -27.66
N HIS A 326 44.46 47.75 -26.72
CA HIS A 326 44.83 47.10 -25.47
C HIS A 326 43.94 45.86 -25.23
N ASN A 327 44.57 44.70 -25.02
CA ASN A 327 43.87 43.46 -24.68
C ASN A 327 43.06 43.62 -23.39
N THR A 328 41.77 43.33 -23.47
CA THR A 328 40.80 43.49 -22.37
C THR A 328 40.16 42.15 -22.01
N VAL A 329 40.11 41.82 -20.73
CA VAL A 329 39.65 40.53 -20.19
C VAL A 329 38.30 40.72 -19.50
N THR A 330 37.29 39.94 -19.87
CA THR A 330 35.98 39.84 -19.18
C THR A 330 35.78 38.43 -18.65
N LEU A 331 34.86 38.24 -17.71
CA LEU A 331 34.32 36.92 -17.41
C LEU A 331 33.46 36.41 -18.59
N THR A 332 33.02 35.16 -18.50
CA THR A 332 31.94 34.55 -19.29
C THR A 332 30.79 34.18 -18.34
N GLU A 333 29.61 33.80 -18.84
CA GLU A 333 28.49 33.34 -17.99
C GLU A 333 28.93 32.22 -17.02
N LEU A 334 29.67 31.22 -17.52
CA LEU A 334 30.24 30.13 -16.71
C LEU A 334 31.35 30.62 -15.75
N GLY A 335 32.10 31.65 -16.13
CA GLY A 335 33.07 32.33 -15.25
C GLY A 335 32.43 33.18 -14.16
N GLU A 336 31.23 33.70 -14.39
CA GLU A 336 30.46 34.49 -13.42
C GLU A 336 29.88 33.58 -12.34
N THR A 337 29.20 32.49 -12.70
CA THR A 337 28.74 31.45 -11.75
C THR A 337 29.91 30.90 -10.93
N ALA A 338 31.06 30.63 -11.57
CA ALA A 338 32.27 30.17 -10.91
C ALA A 338 32.87 31.17 -9.90
N VAL A 339 32.60 32.48 -10.03
CA VAL A 339 33.01 33.52 -9.07
C VAL A 339 31.95 33.75 -7.99
N SER A 340 30.66 33.66 -8.31
CA SER A 340 29.58 33.93 -7.34
C SER A 340 29.27 32.76 -6.41
N GLU A 341 29.43 31.51 -6.86
CA GLU A 341 28.93 30.32 -6.15
C GLU A 341 30.05 29.39 -5.63
N CYS A 342 31.29 29.56 -6.09
CA CYS A 342 32.40 28.63 -5.79
C CYS A 342 33.66 29.28 -5.20
N LEU A 343 33.71 30.62 -5.07
CA LEU A 343 34.87 31.36 -4.55
C LEU A 343 34.50 32.16 -3.29
N THR A 344 35.30 32.00 -2.23
CA THR A 344 35.15 32.75 -0.98
C THR A 344 35.73 34.17 -1.09
N ALA A 345 35.42 35.04 -0.11
CA ALA A 345 35.97 36.39 -0.04
C ALA A 345 37.51 36.45 -0.02
N ASP A 346 38.17 35.41 0.51
CA ASP A 346 39.64 35.26 0.53
C ASP A 346 40.21 34.60 -0.75
N CYS A 347 39.37 34.39 -1.78
CA CYS A 347 39.69 33.72 -3.04
C CYS A 347 40.08 32.23 -2.91
N GLU A 348 39.57 31.54 -1.88
CA GLU A 348 39.64 30.07 -1.79
C GLU A 348 38.43 29.42 -2.47
N LEU A 349 38.58 28.16 -2.90
CA LEU A 349 37.49 27.43 -3.57
C LEU A 349 36.67 26.65 -2.55
N GLN A 350 35.35 26.70 -2.68
CA GLN A 350 34.38 26.01 -1.83
C GLN A 350 33.36 25.30 -2.73
N HIS A 351 33.06 24.02 -2.46
CA HIS A 351 31.95 23.35 -3.14
C HIS A 351 30.62 23.96 -2.66
N PRO A 352 29.60 24.14 -3.51
CA PRO A 352 28.29 24.64 -3.08
C PRO A 352 27.68 23.88 -1.88
N ASP A 353 27.98 22.59 -1.74
CA ASP A 353 27.48 21.72 -0.66
C ASP A 353 28.32 21.76 0.64
N GLN A 354 29.45 22.48 0.67
CA GLN A 354 30.36 22.52 1.84
C GLN A 354 30.16 23.75 2.73
N THR A 355 28.91 23.98 3.16
CA THR A 355 28.53 25.09 4.08
C THR A 355 27.76 24.60 5.32
N GLN A 356 28.34 23.66 6.08
CA GLN A 356 27.87 23.29 7.42
C GLN A 356 29.01 23.19 8.46
N LEU A 357 28.71 23.64 9.68
CA LEU A 357 29.25 23.20 10.99
C LEU A 357 30.78 23.10 11.22
N GLU A 358 31.32 24.09 11.95
CA GLU A 358 32.44 23.93 12.91
C GLU A 358 32.22 24.87 14.12
N HIS A 359 32.86 24.78 15.29
CA HIS A 359 33.91 23.88 15.86
C HIS A 359 33.43 23.41 17.28
N SER A 360 34.13 22.69 18.19
CA SER A 360 35.51 22.15 18.34
C SER A 360 35.53 21.09 19.49
N LEU A 361 36.65 20.35 19.68
CA LEU A 361 36.84 19.30 20.72
C LEU A 361 37.77 19.75 21.89
N THR A 362 37.98 18.85 22.88
CA THR A 362 38.96 18.79 24.02
C THR A 362 38.38 19.02 25.43
N ALA A 363 38.85 18.39 26.53
CA ALA A 363 39.65 17.16 26.78
C ALA A 363 39.52 16.71 28.27
N THR A 364 40.02 15.53 28.65
CA THR A 364 39.83 14.89 29.99
C THR A 364 40.97 15.13 31.01
N THR A 365 40.68 15.03 32.33
CA THR A 365 41.37 14.15 33.35
C THR A 365 40.95 14.39 34.83
N HIS A 366 41.17 13.34 35.66
CA HIS A 366 41.12 13.16 37.13
C HIS A 366 39.87 12.42 37.68
N GLU A 367 39.97 11.24 38.33
CA GLU A 367 40.79 10.77 39.47
C GLU A 367 40.29 11.17 40.87
N SER A 368 39.36 10.40 41.44
CA SER A 368 39.30 10.04 42.87
C SER A 368 38.18 9.01 43.15
N ALA A 369 38.28 8.26 44.26
CA ALA A 369 37.41 7.11 44.54
C ALA A 369 36.36 7.36 45.63
N SER A 370 35.11 6.95 45.33
CA SER A 370 34.03 6.49 46.22
C SER A 370 33.76 7.22 47.55
N THR A 371 32.58 7.82 47.67
CA THR A 371 31.76 7.66 48.89
C THR A 371 30.27 7.81 48.58
N VAL A 372 29.44 6.86 48.98
CA VAL A 372 27.97 6.96 48.85
C VAL A 372 27.45 7.99 49.85
N SER A 373 26.65 8.96 49.36
CA SER A 373 25.85 9.86 50.19
C SER A 373 24.36 9.51 50.06
N PRO A 374 23.54 9.64 51.11
CA PRO A 374 22.09 9.69 50.95
C PRO A 374 21.69 10.93 50.13
N PRO A 375 20.47 11.00 49.59
CA PRO A 375 19.99 12.18 48.88
C PRO A 375 20.11 13.42 49.76
N ARG A 376 20.87 14.42 49.29
CA ARG A 376 20.76 15.77 49.84
C ARG A 376 19.49 16.40 49.31
N GLU A 377 18.67 16.94 50.20
CA GLU A 377 17.64 17.89 49.82
C GLU A 377 18.32 19.09 49.15
N ALA A 378 18.19 19.19 47.83
CA ALA A 378 18.66 20.35 47.09
C ALA A 378 17.69 21.51 47.33
N SER A 379 18.20 22.64 47.82
CA SER A 379 17.39 23.86 47.92
C SER A 379 17.23 24.48 46.54
N GLY A 380 16.13 24.14 45.90
CA GLY A 380 15.75 24.39 44.51
C GLY A 380 14.52 23.53 44.22
N ALA A 381 13.67 23.91 43.26
CA ALA A 381 12.38 23.24 43.06
C ALA A 381 12.55 21.71 42.94
N THR A 382 11.74 20.95 43.69
CA THR A 382 11.71 19.48 43.60
C THR A 382 11.49 19.08 42.14
N PRO A 383 12.34 18.20 41.56
CA PRO A 383 12.20 17.82 40.16
C PRO A 383 10.83 17.17 39.93
N THR A 384 10.04 17.78 39.06
CA THR A 384 8.72 17.28 38.63
C THR A 384 8.87 15.87 38.08
N THR A 385 7.98 14.95 38.48
CA THR A 385 8.00 13.59 37.91
C THR A 385 7.46 13.63 36.47
N VAL A 386 7.77 12.61 35.65
CA VAL A 386 7.25 12.54 34.27
C VAL A 386 5.72 12.52 34.26
N GLU A 387 5.09 11.79 35.20
CA GLU A 387 3.63 11.76 35.33
C GLU A 387 3.05 13.11 35.76
N SER A 388 3.69 13.80 36.71
CA SER A 388 3.25 15.13 37.17
C SER A 388 3.45 16.20 36.09
N TRP A 389 4.50 16.08 35.26
CA TRP A 389 4.72 16.94 34.09
C TRP A 389 3.61 16.70 33.06
N LEU A 390 3.39 15.45 32.64
CA LEU A 390 2.31 15.04 31.73
C LEU A 390 0.91 15.44 32.22
N ALA A 391 0.67 15.46 33.53
CA ALA A 391 -0.58 15.96 34.09
C ALA A 391 -0.71 17.49 33.91
N SER A 392 0.32 18.24 34.36
CA SER A 392 0.34 19.71 34.41
C SER A 392 0.49 20.42 33.06
N THR A 393 1.00 19.74 32.02
CA THR A 393 0.99 20.25 30.63
C THR A 393 -0.16 19.67 29.81
N GLY A 394 -1.02 18.85 30.43
CA GLY A 394 -2.18 18.21 29.83
C GLY A 394 -3.40 19.14 29.70
N ASP A 395 -3.18 20.45 29.64
CA ASP A 395 -4.19 21.47 29.32
C ASP A 395 -4.51 21.49 27.81
N ALA A 396 -5.64 22.11 27.46
CA ALA A 396 -6.09 22.24 26.07
C ALA A 396 -5.89 23.65 25.47
N ASP A 397 -5.07 24.52 26.08
CA ASP A 397 -4.97 25.94 25.68
C ASP A 397 -4.25 26.11 24.33
N GLU A 398 -3.30 25.21 24.03
CA GLU A 398 -2.56 25.17 22.75
C GLU A 398 -3.10 24.11 21.76
N GLY A 399 -4.06 23.29 22.19
CA GLY A 399 -4.69 22.25 21.37
C GLY A 399 -4.93 20.93 22.12
N TYR A 400 -5.47 19.92 21.42
CA TYR A 400 -5.75 18.59 21.99
C TYR A 400 -4.69 17.52 21.68
N VAL A 401 -3.68 17.87 20.88
CA VAL A 401 -2.49 17.06 20.64
C VAL A 401 -1.28 17.91 21.03
N LYS A 402 -0.39 17.35 21.84
CA LYS A 402 0.88 17.98 22.24
C LYS A 402 2.05 17.06 21.92
N GLU A 403 3.18 17.66 21.61
CA GLU A 403 4.43 16.93 21.42
C GLU A 403 5.17 16.75 22.76
N ILE A 404 6.05 15.76 22.84
CA ILE A 404 7.01 15.64 23.96
C ILE A 404 8.32 16.26 23.49
N ASP A 405 8.39 17.60 23.52
CA ASP A 405 9.46 18.44 22.97
C ASP A 405 10.55 18.83 24.01
N THR A 406 10.47 18.26 25.22
CA THR A 406 11.33 18.64 26.36
C THR A 406 12.80 18.23 26.18
N HIS A 407 13.70 18.79 27.00
CA HIS A 407 15.12 18.40 26.99
C HIS A 407 15.38 16.93 27.42
N ASP A 408 14.42 16.31 28.12
CA ASP A 408 14.45 14.88 28.51
C ASP A 408 13.66 13.99 27.52
N ALA A 409 13.18 14.52 26.38
CA ALA A 409 12.20 13.86 25.48
C ALA A 409 12.50 12.40 25.14
N ALA A 410 13.73 12.08 24.71
CA ALA A 410 14.12 10.70 24.38
C ALA A 410 13.98 9.75 25.59
N SER A 411 14.38 10.19 26.79
CA SER A 411 14.21 9.40 28.01
C SER A 411 12.75 9.29 28.46
N ILE A 412 11.88 10.22 28.04
CA ILE A 412 10.42 10.11 28.24
C ILE A 412 9.84 9.13 27.21
N HIS A 413 10.26 9.18 25.94
CA HIS A 413 9.85 8.24 24.90
C HIS A 413 10.15 6.80 25.31
N GLN A 414 11.42 6.52 25.61
CA GLN A 414 11.89 5.19 26.04
C GLN A 414 11.22 4.72 27.35
N ARG A 415 10.83 5.61 28.28
CA ARG A 415 10.03 5.24 29.48
C ARG A 415 8.76 4.50 29.10
N PHE A 416 8.15 4.82 27.96
CA PHE A 416 6.90 4.21 27.49
C PHE A 416 7.07 3.17 26.37
N THR A 417 8.08 3.27 25.48
CA THR A 417 8.27 2.29 24.38
C THR A 417 9.00 1.02 24.80
N VAL A 418 10.12 1.11 25.55
CA VAL A 418 10.91 -0.07 25.98
C VAL A 418 10.07 -1.13 26.74
N PRO A 419 9.05 -0.78 27.55
CA PRO A 419 8.17 -1.78 28.17
C PRO A 419 7.07 -2.38 27.27
N ALA A 420 7.04 -2.10 25.97
CA ALA A 420 5.96 -2.46 25.06
C ALA A 420 6.31 -3.67 24.16
N GLU A 421 5.98 -4.90 24.61
CA GLU A 421 6.17 -6.12 23.81
C GLU A 421 5.37 -6.05 22.49
N ARG A 422 6.08 -6.08 21.35
CA ARG A 422 5.47 -6.09 20.01
C ARG A 422 4.51 -7.26 19.84
N GLY A 423 3.32 -6.99 19.33
CA GLY A 423 2.26 -7.99 19.17
C GLY A 423 1.44 -8.29 20.43
N ALA A 424 1.73 -7.65 21.58
CA ALA A 424 1.05 -7.90 22.85
C ALA A 424 0.17 -6.73 23.33
N VAL A 425 -0.62 -7.00 24.37
CA VAL A 425 -1.24 -5.99 25.24
C VAL A 425 -0.51 -6.04 26.60
N MET A 426 0.35 -5.06 26.85
CA MET A 426 1.08 -4.92 28.12
C MET A 426 0.23 -4.22 29.17
N LEU A 427 0.22 -4.74 30.39
CA LEU A 427 -0.43 -4.12 31.55
C LEU A 427 0.64 -3.62 32.52
N VAL A 428 0.54 -2.35 32.91
CA VAL A 428 1.55 -1.63 33.69
C VAL A 428 0.93 -1.01 34.94
N ASP A 429 1.36 -1.47 36.13
CA ASP A 429 0.98 -0.87 37.42
C ASP A 429 1.88 0.35 37.73
N ASP A 430 1.42 1.56 37.37
CA ASP A 430 2.12 2.85 37.62
C ASP A 430 1.11 3.96 38.04
N PRO A 431 1.50 4.98 38.83
CA PRO A 431 0.57 5.93 39.43
C PRO A 431 0.26 7.06 38.44
N VAL A 432 -0.67 6.78 37.54
CA VAL A 432 -1.11 7.70 36.49
C VAL A 432 -1.82 8.92 37.08
N GLU A 433 -1.17 10.10 37.05
CA GLU A 433 -1.82 11.38 37.36
C GLU A 433 -2.75 11.80 36.19
N PRO A 434 -4.01 12.21 36.44
CA PRO A 434 -4.91 12.62 35.37
C PRO A 434 -4.44 13.92 34.69
N PHE A 435 -4.59 14.02 33.37
CA PHE A 435 -4.39 15.29 32.64
C PHE A 435 -5.42 16.35 33.11
N ASP A 436 -4.99 17.61 33.19
CA ASP A 436 -5.86 18.75 33.51
C ASP A 436 -7.07 18.85 32.55
N ASP A 437 -6.86 18.59 31.26
CA ASP A 437 -7.90 18.18 30.33
C ASP A 437 -7.64 16.77 29.80
N GLY A 438 -8.40 15.80 30.33
CA GLY A 438 -8.37 14.41 29.89
C GLY A 438 -8.69 14.15 28.40
N ARG A 439 -9.01 15.18 27.59
CA ARG A 439 -9.11 15.09 26.12
C ARG A 439 -7.77 15.17 25.41
N VAL A 440 -6.74 15.73 26.05
CA VAL A 440 -5.39 15.89 25.48
C VAL A 440 -4.74 14.52 25.24
N SER A 441 -3.92 14.48 24.21
CA SER A 441 -3.13 13.31 23.79
C SER A 441 -1.71 13.76 23.48
N TYR A 442 -0.70 12.96 23.84
CA TYR A 442 0.69 13.26 23.53
C TYR A 442 1.20 12.41 22.37
N LEU A 443 2.03 13.01 21.53
CA LEU A 443 2.78 12.35 20.46
C LEU A 443 4.29 12.53 20.71
N SER A 444 5.07 11.51 20.40
CA SER A 444 6.53 11.57 20.38
C SER A 444 7.05 10.60 19.32
N HIS A 445 8.10 10.97 18.61
CA HIS A 445 8.75 10.10 17.61
C HIS A 445 10.26 10.27 17.66
N HIS A 446 10.97 9.16 17.49
CA HIS A 446 12.43 9.11 17.41
C HIS A 446 12.80 8.00 16.42
N ASP A 447 13.59 8.33 15.40
CA ASP A 447 14.01 7.41 14.35
C ASP A 447 12.85 6.63 13.71
N GLU A 448 12.78 5.31 13.94
CA GLU A 448 11.73 4.41 13.45
C GLU A 448 10.64 4.11 14.49
N GLU A 449 10.69 4.69 15.70
CA GLU A 449 9.66 4.54 16.74
C GLU A 449 8.69 5.73 16.82
N CYS A 450 7.42 5.43 17.11
CA CYS A 450 6.40 6.42 17.45
C CYS A 450 5.62 6.01 18.71
N LEU A 451 5.41 6.96 19.61
CA LEU A 451 4.66 6.83 20.84
C LEU A 451 3.46 7.77 20.82
N ALA A 452 2.26 7.22 21.03
CA ALA A 452 1.05 7.99 21.30
C ALA A 452 0.51 7.65 22.70
N ILE A 453 0.28 8.69 23.52
CA ILE A 453 -0.26 8.57 24.88
C ILE A 453 -1.64 9.23 24.93
N VAL A 454 -2.67 8.46 25.29
CA VAL A 454 -4.05 8.94 25.44
C VAL A 454 -4.58 8.61 26.84
N GLN A 455 -5.33 9.52 27.45
CA GLN A 455 -6.12 9.17 28.64
C GLN A 455 -7.42 8.48 28.21
N TRP A 456 -7.88 7.50 28.99
CA TRP A 456 -9.19 6.86 28.75
C TRP A 456 -10.35 7.84 28.96
N GLY A 457 -11.34 7.78 28.07
CA GLY A 457 -12.56 8.61 28.13
C GLY A 457 -13.85 7.80 27.95
N GLY A 458 -13.80 6.48 28.14
CA GLY A 458 -14.75 5.56 27.55
C GLY A 458 -14.37 5.23 26.09
N PRO A 459 -15.00 4.21 25.46
CA PRO A 459 -14.52 3.65 24.20
C PRO A 459 -14.50 4.67 23.06
N LEU A 460 -15.60 5.39 22.86
CA LEU A 460 -15.79 6.31 21.73
C LEU A 460 -14.84 7.52 21.79
N ALA A 461 -14.65 8.11 22.98
CA ALA A 461 -13.73 9.21 23.17
C ALA A 461 -12.26 8.77 23.04
N THR A 462 -11.93 7.55 23.46
CA THR A 462 -10.57 7.00 23.35
C THR A 462 -10.21 6.69 21.88
N LEU A 463 -11.15 6.14 21.09
CA LEU A 463 -10.97 6.02 19.63
C LEU A 463 -10.78 7.39 18.96
N GLY A 464 -11.53 8.41 19.38
CA GLY A 464 -11.37 9.78 18.89
C GLY A 464 -9.99 10.37 19.17
N ARG A 465 -9.48 10.20 20.39
CA ARG A 465 -8.14 10.63 20.80
C ARG A 465 -7.05 9.95 19.97
N LEU A 466 -7.15 8.62 19.81
CA LEU A 466 -6.24 7.85 18.95
C LEU A 466 -6.29 8.33 17.48
N ALA A 467 -7.47 8.57 16.92
CA ALA A 467 -7.60 9.08 15.56
C ALA A 467 -7.07 10.52 15.40
N GLY A 468 -7.19 11.36 16.43
CA GLY A 468 -6.68 12.73 16.43
C GLY A 468 -5.15 12.83 16.58
N VAL A 469 -4.54 11.98 17.40
CA VAL A 469 -3.09 11.98 17.64
C VAL A 469 -2.30 11.27 16.55
N LEU A 470 -2.81 10.15 16.00
CA LEU A 470 -2.14 9.39 14.93
C LEU A 470 -2.29 10.02 13.54
N LEU A 471 -3.10 11.06 13.42
CA LEU A 471 -3.29 11.84 12.20
C LEU A 471 -3.23 13.35 12.52
N SER A 472 -2.46 13.73 13.53
CA SER A 472 -2.21 15.14 13.85
C SER A 472 -1.43 15.85 12.72
N GLU A 473 -1.29 17.17 12.81
CA GLU A 473 -0.40 17.92 11.91
C GLU A 473 1.01 17.30 11.92
N THR A 474 1.62 17.17 13.09
CA THR A 474 2.94 16.54 13.32
C THR A 474 3.03 15.13 12.72
N ALA A 475 2.00 14.30 12.91
CA ALA A 475 1.99 12.95 12.37
C ALA A 475 2.00 12.94 10.83
N LEU A 476 1.41 13.95 10.18
CA LEU A 476 1.33 14.11 8.72
C LEU A 476 2.42 15.02 8.13
N SER A 477 3.18 15.75 8.95
CA SER A 477 4.26 16.65 8.52
C SER A 477 5.66 16.11 8.82
N GLU A 478 5.81 15.23 9.82
CA GLU A 478 7.11 14.69 10.24
C GLU A 478 7.20 13.15 10.10
N ILE A 479 6.15 12.42 10.48
CA ILE A 479 6.18 10.94 10.54
C ILE A 479 5.72 10.30 9.23
N LEU A 480 4.44 10.44 8.87
CA LEU A 480 3.82 9.85 7.67
C LEU A 480 4.09 10.71 6.42
N THR A 481 5.35 11.01 6.16
CA THR A 481 5.79 12.03 5.19
C THR A 481 6.03 11.49 3.78
N PRO A 482 6.08 12.36 2.75
CA PRO A 482 6.49 11.98 1.39
C PRO A 482 7.89 11.34 1.29
N SER A 483 8.78 11.54 2.27
CA SER A 483 10.07 10.85 2.30
C SER A 483 9.93 9.39 2.76
N ARG A 484 9.16 9.11 3.82
CA ARG A 484 8.92 7.73 4.30
C ARG A 484 7.93 6.95 3.42
N LEU A 485 6.85 7.59 2.97
CA LEU A 485 5.79 6.95 2.16
C LEU A 485 6.05 7.06 0.65
N GLY A 486 6.67 8.14 0.18
CA GLY A 486 6.76 8.49 -1.25
C GLY A 486 5.57 9.35 -1.71
N GLU A 487 5.81 10.31 -2.62
CA GLU A 487 4.77 11.20 -3.19
C GLU A 487 3.59 10.45 -3.85
N THR A 488 3.83 9.24 -4.36
CA THR A 488 2.82 8.31 -4.90
C THR A 488 2.73 7.01 -4.10
N PHE A 489 3.05 7.09 -2.80
CA PHE A 489 3.17 5.97 -1.86
C PHE A 489 4.21 4.90 -2.28
N ALA A 490 5.15 5.24 -3.15
CA ALA A 490 6.11 4.30 -3.74
C ALA A 490 7.16 3.72 -2.77
N ASN A 491 7.38 4.35 -1.60
CA ASN A 491 8.40 3.92 -0.64
C ASN A 491 7.86 2.95 0.43
N ILE A 492 6.53 2.69 0.46
CA ILE A 492 5.94 1.75 1.42
C ILE A 492 6.62 0.38 1.38
N HIS A 493 6.80 -0.23 2.56
CA HIS A 493 7.55 -1.48 2.73
C HIS A 493 8.98 -1.42 2.14
N GLY A 494 9.63 -0.26 2.25
CA GLY A 494 10.99 -0.03 1.73
C GLY A 494 11.10 0.02 0.20
N GLY A 495 9.98 0.15 -0.51
CA GLY A 495 9.93 0.22 -1.98
C GLY A 495 10.26 -1.08 -2.73
N THR A 496 10.67 -2.15 -2.05
CA THR A 496 11.15 -3.38 -2.68
C THR A 496 10.12 -4.50 -2.72
N GLY A 497 9.76 -4.97 -3.91
CA GLY A 497 9.02 -6.22 -4.13
C GLY A 497 8.07 -6.17 -5.32
N GLU A 498 7.46 -7.31 -5.69
CA GLU A 498 6.46 -7.32 -6.77
C GLU A 498 5.16 -6.58 -6.40
N ILE A 499 4.96 -6.33 -5.10
CA ILE A 499 3.79 -5.68 -4.50
C ILE A 499 3.89 -4.13 -4.57
N THR A 500 5.10 -3.56 -4.68
CA THR A 500 5.30 -2.10 -4.77
C THR A 500 5.09 -1.54 -6.18
N ALA A 501 4.88 -2.41 -7.18
CA ALA A 501 4.56 -2.01 -8.56
C ALA A 501 3.19 -1.31 -8.74
N SER A 502 2.35 -1.26 -7.71
CA SER A 502 1.14 -0.44 -7.67
C SER A 502 0.78 -0.12 -6.21
N PRO A 503 1.38 0.92 -5.60
CA PRO A 503 1.23 1.19 -4.17
C PRO A 503 -0.20 1.48 -3.76
N GLY A 504 -0.90 2.36 -4.48
CA GLY A 504 -2.32 2.67 -4.22
C GLY A 504 -3.22 1.43 -4.25
N ARG A 505 -2.99 0.50 -5.19
CA ARG A 505 -3.68 -0.80 -5.20
C ARG A 505 -3.39 -1.61 -3.93
N THR A 506 -2.15 -1.66 -3.48
CA THR A 506 -1.74 -2.37 -2.25
C THR A 506 -2.40 -1.75 -1.02
N LEU A 507 -2.40 -0.42 -0.90
CA LEU A 507 -3.11 0.31 0.16
C LEU A 507 -4.63 0.05 0.11
N ARG A 508 -5.27 0.07 -1.08
CA ARG A 508 -6.72 -0.14 -1.24
C ARG A 508 -7.20 -1.58 -1.08
N ARG A 509 -6.42 -2.57 -1.50
CA ARG A 509 -6.86 -3.98 -1.64
C ARG A 509 -6.14 -4.95 -0.70
N GLY A 510 -4.90 -4.66 -0.31
CA GLY A 510 -4.14 -5.43 0.67
C GLY A 510 -4.42 -4.95 2.10
N GLN A 511 -3.83 -3.82 2.47
CA GLN A 511 -3.92 -3.22 3.80
C GLN A 511 -5.31 -2.62 4.06
N GLN A 512 -5.96 -2.15 3.01
CA GLN A 512 -7.33 -1.63 2.99
C GLN A 512 -7.52 -0.38 3.85
N VAL A 513 -6.53 0.51 3.72
CA VAL A 513 -6.55 1.91 4.13
C VAL A 513 -7.89 2.54 3.74
N GLY A 514 -8.61 3.06 4.73
CA GLY A 514 -9.90 3.73 4.55
C GLY A 514 -9.73 5.11 3.91
N TRP A 515 -10.79 5.60 3.25
CA TRP A 515 -10.82 6.91 2.59
C TRP A 515 -9.70 7.16 1.57
N PHE A 516 -9.06 6.08 1.09
CA PHE A 516 -8.06 6.08 0.03
C PHE A 516 -8.68 5.51 -1.26
N SER A 517 -8.79 6.31 -2.32
CA SER A 517 -9.29 5.89 -3.62
C SER A 517 -8.21 5.95 -4.72
N GLU A 518 -8.58 6.24 -5.96
CA GLU A 518 -7.67 6.49 -7.09
C GLU A 518 -7.35 7.99 -7.21
N ASP A 519 -8.23 8.87 -6.72
CA ASP A 519 -7.99 10.31 -6.64
C ASP A 519 -6.96 10.67 -5.54
N GLU A 520 -6.86 9.84 -4.49
CA GLU A 520 -5.90 9.99 -3.39
C GLU A 520 -4.57 9.21 -3.60
N GLU A 521 -4.21 8.78 -4.82
CA GLU A 521 -2.90 8.13 -5.07
C GLU A 521 -1.68 9.09 -4.99
N VAL A 522 -1.90 10.40 -4.84
CA VAL A 522 -0.86 11.40 -4.59
C VAL A 522 -0.93 11.86 -3.12
N TYR A 523 0.22 11.92 -2.45
CA TYR A 523 0.31 12.21 -1.01
C TYR A 523 -0.48 13.46 -0.59
N ALA A 524 -0.31 14.58 -1.29
CA ALA A 524 -1.01 15.83 -0.96
C ALA A 524 -2.54 15.72 -1.05
N ALA A 525 -3.06 14.92 -1.99
CA ALA A 525 -4.50 14.68 -2.14
C ALA A 525 -5.04 13.74 -1.05
N TRP A 526 -4.28 12.68 -0.71
CA TRP A 526 -4.57 11.84 0.45
C TRP A 526 -4.55 12.62 1.77
N ARG A 527 -3.62 13.56 1.92
CA ARG A 527 -3.47 14.35 3.14
C ARG A 527 -4.66 15.29 3.36
N ASP A 528 -5.01 16.12 2.38
CA ASP A 528 -6.22 16.97 2.43
C ASP A 528 -7.49 16.15 2.73
N ARG A 529 -7.58 14.96 2.12
CA ARG A 529 -8.65 14.00 2.35
C ARG A 529 -8.69 13.50 3.79
N ILE A 530 -7.58 13.01 4.33
CA ILE A 530 -7.55 12.35 5.64
C ILE A 530 -7.71 13.35 6.78
N GLU A 531 -7.19 14.58 6.62
CA GLU A 531 -7.42 15.71 7.53
C GLU A 531 -8.91 16.09 7.55
N THR A 532 -9.53 16.26 6.38
CA THR A 532 -10.97 16.55 6.26
C THR A 532 -11.83 15.46 6.92
N VAL A 533 -11.46 14.18 6.75
CA VAL A 533 -12.13 13.03 7.35
C VAL A 533 -11.95 13.03 8.87
N ARG A 534 -10.71 13.15 9.37
CA ARG A 534 -10.37 13.28 10.81
C ARG A 534 -11.22 14.36 11.48
N ASP A 535 -11.20 15.58 10.95
CA ASP A 535 -11.86 16.72 11.57
C ASP A 535 -13.39 16.60 11.53
N THR A 536 -13.94 16.01 10.46
CA THR A 536 -15.37 15.67 10.38
C THR A 536 -15.79 14.67 11.47
N HIS A 537 -14.98 13.62 11.73
CA HIS A 537 -15.28 12.63 12.75
C HIS A 537 -15.05 13.15 14.18
N LEU A 538 -14.04 14.02 14.40
CA LEU A 538 -13.83 14.70 15.69
C LEU A 538 -14.95 15.72 15.99
N ALA A 539 -15.44 16.45 14.99
CA ALA A 539 -16.61 17.31 15.13
C ALA A 539 -17.88 16.51 15.46
N ARG A 540 -18.10 15.37 14.78
CA ARG A 540 -19.18 14.42 15.11
C ARG A 540 -19.05 13.86 16.52
N LEU A 541 -17.83 13.56 16.99
CA LEU A 541 -17.58 13.10 18.36
C LEU A 541 -18.00 14.17 19.38
N SER A 542 -17.64 15.43 19.18
CA SER A 542 -18.06 16.53 20.04
C SER A 542 -19.60 16.65 20.09
N ALA A 543 -20.28 16.53 18.95
CA ALA A 543 -21.74 16.58 18.86
C ALA A 543 -22.46 15.35 19.45
N LEU A 544 -21.83 14.18 19.46
CA LEU A 544 -22.44 12.91 19.85
C LEU A 544 -22.02 12.38 21.23
N SER A 545 -21.06 13.02 21.92
CA SER A 545 -20.49 12.55 23.19
C SER A 545 -21.53 12.28 24.28
N ASP A 546 -22.47 13.21 24.49
CA ASP A 546 -23.59 13.08 25.43
C ASP A 546 -24.91 12.63 24.76
N SER A 547 -24.88 12.31 23.46
CA SER A 547 -26.07 11.91 22.72
C SER A 547 -26.55 10.51 23.10
N THR A 548 -27.88 10.33 23.17
CA THR A 548 -28.54 9.03 23.33
C THR A 548 -28.83 8.33 22.00
N ASP A 549 -28.48 8.95 20.85
CA ASP A 549 -28.62 8.33 19.53
C ASP A 549 -27.58 7.20 19.35
N SER A 550 -28.03 5.97 19.56
CA SER A 550 -27.20 4.77 19.41
C SER A 550 -26.86 4.44 17.97
N ALA A 551 -27.62 4.93 16.97
CA ALA A 551 -27.35 4.68 15.56
C ALA A 551 -26.22 5.60 15.07
N ALA A 552 -26.36 6.91 15.26
CA ALA A 552 -25.33 7.89 14.89
C ALA A 552 -24.00 7.66 15.63
N ARG A 553 -24.06 7.20 16.88
CA ARG A 553 -22.88 6.76 17.64
C ARG A 553 -22.29 5.45 17.12
N GLY A 554 -23.11 4.49 16.71
CA GLY A 554 -22.66 3.23 16.09
C GLY A 554 -21.93 3.44 14.76
N GLU A 555 -22.45 4.35 13.92
CA GLU A 555 -21.78 4.80 12.70
C GLU A 555 -20.43 5.43 13.02
N LEU A 556 -20.38 6.36 14.00
CA LEU A 556 -19.12 6.99 14.41
C LEU A 556 -18.11 5.98 15.01
N PHE A 557 -18.57 4.91 15.66
CA PHE A 557 -17.71 3.79 16.07
C PHE A 557 -17.09 3.06 14.87
N GLU A 558 -17.87 2.69 13.85
CA GLU A 558 -17.32 2.05 12.64
C GLU A 558 -16.34 2.98 11.91
N ASP A 559 -16.66 4.28 11.82
CA ASP A 559 -15.79 5.30 11.22
C ASP A 559 -14.47 5.46 11.97
N LEU A 560 -14.50 5.71 13.29
CA LEU A 560 -13.28 5.93 14.09
C LEU A 560 -12.43 4.66 14.19
N HIS A 561 -13.03 3.46 14.26
CA HIS A 561 -12.29 2.20 14.14
C HIS A 561 -11.60 2.07 12.78
N GLY A 562 -12.28 2.47 11.70
CA GLY A 562 -11.71 2.50 10.36
C GLY A 562 -10.55 3.49 10.27
N LEU A 563 -10.67 4.67 10.88
CA LEU A 563 -9.68 5.73 10.83
C LEU A 563 -8.41 5.38 11.64
N VAL A 564 -8.55 4.79 12.83
CA VAL A 564 -7.42 4.26 13.60
C VAL A 564 -6.72 3.12 12.84
N ALA A 565 -7.47 2.18 12.25
CA ALA A 565 -6.88 1.09 11.46
C ALA A 565 -6.23 1.58 10.15
N THR A 566 -6.72 2.69 9.58
CA THR A 566 -6.09 3.39 8.45
C THR A 566 -4.73 3.95 8.86
N ALA A 567 -4.67 4.62 10.01
CA ALA A 567 -3.42 5.17 10.53
C ALA A 567 -2.40 4.06 10.83
N THR A 568 -2.71 3.07 11.68
CA THR A 568 -1.70 2.06 12.07
C THR A 568 -1.14 1.26 10.89
N GLN A 569 -1.96 0.97 9.87
CA GLN A 569 -1.49 0.32 8.64
C GLN A 569 -0.48 1.20 7.87
N LEU A 570 -0.64 2.52 7.89
CA LEU A 570 0.30 3.46 7.27
C LEU A 570 1.57 3.68 8.08
N TYR A 571 1.51 3.69 9.42
CA TYR A 571 2.71 3.65 10.27
C TYR A 571 3.54 2.39 9.96
N HIS A 572 2.90 1.22 9.97
CA HIS A 572 3.55 -0.04 9.60
C HIS A 572 4.04 -0.04 8.13
N ALA A 573 3.30 0.54 7.18
CA ALA A 573 3.73 0.69 5.78
C ALA A 573 4.97 1.59 5.63
N ALA A 574 5.09 2.62 6.46
CA ALA A 574 6.22 3.54 6.53
C ALA A 574 7.43 2.99 7.31
N GLY A 575 7.36 1.76 7.82
CA GLY A 575 8.41 1.16 8.67
C GLY A 575 8.49 1.77 10.07
N VAL A 576 7.38 2.30 10.59
CA VAL A 576 7.34 2.97 11.90
C VAL A 576 6.66 2.09 12.95
N ASP A 577 7.39 1.75 13.99
CA ASP A 577 6.94 0.95 15.12
C ASP A 577 6.13 1.81 16.10
N LEU A 578 4.82 1.55 16.14
CA LEU A 578 3.86 2.38 16.85
C LEU A 578 3.47 1.79 18.22
N THR A 579 3.74 2.51 19.30
CA THR A 579 3.30 2.19 20.67
C THR A 579 2.13 3.08 21.10
N LEU A 580 1.04 2.43 21.52
CA LEU A 580 -0.20 3.07 21.96
C LEU A 580 -0.41 2.87 23.47
N THR A 581 -0.17 3.93 24.26
CA THR A 581 -0.38 3.91 25.72
C THR A 581 -1.73 4.51 26.09
N VAL A 582 -2.60 3.71 26.69
CA VAL A 582 -3.88 4.13 27.26
C VAL A 582 -3.75 4.28 28.78
N ARG A 583 -3.78 5.51 29.27
CA ARG A 583 -3.68 5.88 30.69
C ARG A 583 -5.04 5.74 31.39
N LEU A 584 -5.06 5.01 32.52
CA LEU A 584 -6.17 4.79 33.44
C LEU A 584 -5.84 5.41 34.82
N PRO A 585 -6.16 6.69 35.08
CA PRO A 585 -5.83 7.34 36.36
C PRO A 585 -6.45 6.69 37.60
N ASP A 586 -7.58 6.01 37.43
CA ASP A 586 -8.25 5.23 38.47
C ASP A 586 -8.72 3.89 37.89
N THR A 587 -8.13 2.79 38.37
CA THR A 587 -8.42 1.42 37.94
C THR A 587 -9.53 0.74 38.75
N GLU A 588 -9.84 1.22 39.96
CA GLU A 588 -10.82 0.60 40.86
C GLU A 588 -12.24 0.54 40.28
N PRO A 589 -12.75 1.53 39.52
CA PRO A 589 -14.06 1.45 38.88
C PRO A 589 -14.17 0.34 37.83
N PHE A 590 -13.06 -0.13 37.24
CA PHE A 590 -13.07 -1.25 36.29
C PHE A 590 -13.03 -2.61 37.02
N VAL A 591 -12.52 -2.65 38.24
CA VAL A 591 -12.62 -3.83 39.11
C VAL A 591 -14.03 -3.95 39.67
N GLN A 592 -14.58 -2.86 40.23
CA GLN A 592 -15.87 -2.86 40.93
C GLN A 592 -17.11 -2.81 40.00
N ASN A 593 -17.06 -2.11 38.87
CA ASN A 593 -18.23 -1.89 38.03
C ASN A 593 -18.16 -2.74 36.74
N GLU A 594 -18.96 -3.79 36.70
CA GLU A 594 -19.06 -4.73 35.57
C GLU A 594 -19.31 -4.04 34.22
N ARG A 595 -20.12 -2.96 34.18
CA ARG A 595 -20.34 -2.21 32.94
C ARG A 595 -19.10 -1.45 32.49
N LYS A 596 -18.40 -0.75 33.40
CA LYS A 596 -17.13 -0.08 33.05
C LYS A 596 -16.06 -1.08 32.59
N ARG A 597 -16.03 -2.26 33.22
CA ARG A 597 -15.16 -3.38 32.80
C ARG A 597 -15.52 -3.86 31.40
N ALA A 598 -16.80 -4.08 31.12
CA ALA A 598 -17.29 -4.45 29.80
C ALA A 598 -16.96 -3.38 28.75
N ASP A 599 -17.24 -2.10 29.00
CA ASP A 599 -16.91 -0.98 28.10
C ASP A 599 -15.40 -1.00 27.71
N LEU A 600 -14.49 -1.25 28.67
CA LEU A 600 -13.05 -1.38 28.41
C LEU A 600 -12.68 -2.67 27.65
N CYS A 601 -13.26 -3.81 28.02
CA CYS A 601 -12.99 -5.09 27.36
C CYS A 601 -13.52 -5.10 25.92
N ASP A 602 -14.69 -4.53 25.67
CA ASP A 602 -15.29 -4.37 24.35
C ASP A 602 -14.51 -3.36 23.48
N PHE A 603 -13.92 -2.32 24.08
CA PHE A 603 -12.93 -1.49 23.38
C PHE A 603 -11.71 -2.31 22.95
N ILE A 604 -11.08 -3.06 23.86
CA ILE A 604 -9.84 -3.79 23.56
C ILE A 604 -10.08 -4.89 22.51
N ARG A 605 -11.10 -5.74 22.71
CA ARG A 605 -11.41 -6.86 21.79
C ARG A 605 -11.73 -6.41 20.37
N HIS A 606 -12.37 -5.24 20.20
CA HIS A 606 -12.75 -4.76 18.87
C HIS A 606 -11.72 -3.78 18.28
N THR A 607 -10.84 -3.18 19.09
CA THR A 607 -9.79 -2.27 18.58
C THR A 607 -8.49 -3.01 18.26
N VAL A 608 -7.99 -3.89 19.14
CA VAL A 608 -6.65 -4.48 18.98
C VAL A 608 -6.58 -5.47 17.80
N PRO A 609 -7.49 -6.45 17.63
CA PRO A 609 -7.47 -7.37 16.48
C PRO A 609 -7.73 -6.69 15.12
N LYS A 610 -8.22 -5.44 15.08
CA LYS A 610 -8.27 -4.64 13.83
C LYS A 610 -6.88 -4.18 13.39
N GLN A 611 -5.95 -4.00 14.32
CA GLN A 611 -4.56 -3.60 14.07
C GLN A 611 -3.71 -4.82 13.70
N SER A 612 -4.22 -5.74 12.88
CA SER A 612 -3.52 -7.00 12.52
C SER A 612 -3.14 -7.04 11.04
N VAL A 613 -1.99 -7.65 10.74
CA VAL A 613 -1.42 -7.70 9.39
C VAL A 613 -0.74 -9.05 9.10
N TYR A 614 -0.70 -9.43 7.83
CA TYR A 614 0.12 -10.54 7.31
C TYR A 614 0.68 -10.12 5.94
N GLY A 615 1.99 -9.90 5.85
CA GLY A 615 2.60 -9.26 4.68
C GLY A 615 1.96 -7.89 4.42
N VAL A 616 1.27 -7.75 3.29
CA VAL A 616 0.50 -6.53 2.96
C VAL A 616 -1.01 -6.66 3.16
N HIS A 617 -1.49 -7.70 3.85
CA HIS A 617 -2.92 -8.00 3.98
C HIS A 617 -3.45 -7.65 5.37
N SER A 618 -4.58 -6.93 5.45
CA SER A 618 -5.30 -6.71 6.70
C SER A 618 -5.78 -8.04 7.31
N GLY A 619 -5.19 -8.42 8.44
CA GLY A 619 -5.49 -9.65 9.16
C GLY A 619 -6.96 -9.73 9.57
N TYR A 620 -7.53 -8.61 10.01
CA TYR A 620 -8.95 -8.49 10.34
C TYR A 620 -9.87 -8.82 9.14
N ARG A 621 -9.45 -8.49 7.91
CA ARG A 621 -10.20 -8.82 6.69
C ARG A 621 -10.02 -10.27 6.22
N MET A 622 -9.00 -10.96 6.71
CA MET A 622 -8.80 -12.38 6.51
C MET A 622 -9.65 -13.18 7.51
N LEU A 623 -9.60 -12.81 8.79
CA LEU A 623 -10.19 -13.60 9.88
C LEU A 623 -11.65 -13.26 10.21
N PHE A 624 -12.05 -11.98 10.22
CA PHE A 624 -13.30 -11.54 10.87
C PHE A 624 -14.32 -10.85 9.95
N GLU A 625 -13.91 -10.17 8.87
CA GLU A 625 -14.87 -9.48 7.98
C GLU A 625 -15.88 -10.42 7.31
N ARG A 626 -17.18 -10.13 7.44
CA ARG A 626 -18.27 -10.97 6.94
C ARG A 626 -18.96 -10.41 5.70
N ARG A 627 -18.74 -9.14 5.34
CA ARG A 627 -19.39 -8.44 4.22
C ARG A 627 -18.80 -8.88 2.85
N PRO A 628 -19.54 -9.60 1.97
CA PRO A 628 -18.94 -10.20 0.77
C PRO A 628 -18.31 -9.21 -0.21
N ALA A 629 -18.89 -8.03 -0.41
CA ALA A 629 -18.31 -6.97 -1.25
C ALA A 629 -16.95 -6.47 -0.74
N LYS A 630 -16.77 -6.45 0.59
CA LYS A 630 -15.50 -6.09 1.24
C LYS A 630 -14.46 -7.22 1.18
N LEU A 631 -14.88 -8.48 1.05
CA LEU A 631 -14.00 -9.65 0.86
C LEU A 631 -13.54 -9.83 -0.60
N LYS A 632 -14.45 -9.62 -1.57
CA LYS A 632 -14.18 -9.69 -3.02
C LYS A 632 -13.16 -8.65 -3.52
N ARG A 633 -12.96 -7.56 -2.78
CA ARG A 633 -11.99 -6.49 -3.09
C ARG A 633 -10.57 -6.75 -2.53
N ARG A 634 -10.32 -7.87 -1.83
CA ARG A 634 -8.99 -8.25 -1.31
C ARG A 634 -7.98 -8.52 -2.44
N LEU A 635 -6.69 -8.29 -2.19
CA LEU A 635 -5.63 -8.96 -2.93
C LEU A 635 -5.68 -10.48 -2.67
N PRO A 636 -5.33 -11.33 -3.66
CA PRO A 636 -5.08 -12.75 -3.39
C PRO A 636 -3.88 -12.91 -2.45
N TYR A 637 -3.88 -13.96 -1.65
CA TYR A 637 -2.79 -14.30 -0.74
C TYR A 637 -2.64 -15.83 -0.67
N ASP A 638 -1.42 -16.29 -0.40
CA ASP A 638 -1.15 -17.66 0.02
C ASP A 638 -0.64 -17.66 1.47
N VAL A 639 -0.91 -18.74 2.20
CA VAL A 639 -0.62 -18.87 3.64
C VAL A 639 0.52 -19.85 3.83
N GLU A 640 1.64 -19.39 4.38
CA GLU A 640 2.76 -20.28 4.68
C GLU A 640 2.44 -21.25 5.83
N ALA A 641 3.09 -22.41 5.83
CA ALA A 641 2.80 -23.49 6.76
C ALA A 641 3.24 -23.13 8.19
N GLY A 642 2.29 -22.68 9.01
CA GLY A 642 2.54 -22.19 10.37
C GLY A 642 2.64 -20.66 10.49
N ALA A 643 2.28 -19.92 9.45
CA ALA A 643 2.25 -18.46 9.47
C ALA A 643 1.37 -17.89 10.60
N SER A 644 1.86 -16.84 11.24
CA SER A 644 1.13 -16.00 12.19
C SER A 644 0.93 -14.59 11.64
N MET A 645 -0.04 -13.87 12.19
CA MET A 645 -0.23 -12.44 11.98
C MET A 645 0.54 -11.62 13.01
N GLU A 646 0.96 -10.43 12.61
CA GLU A 646 1.59 -9.42 13.46
C GLU A 646 0.56 -8.33 13.81
N LEU A 647 0.89 -7.49 14.80
CA LEU A 647 0.11 -6.27 15.08
C LEU A 647 0.82 -5.03 14.51
N THR A 648 0.06 -4.12 13.92
CA THR A 648 0.52 -2.82 13.42
C THR A 648 0.66 -1.75 14.51
N ALA A 649 0.48 -2.14 15.79
CA ALA A 649 0.78 -1.32 16.96
C ALA A 649 0.98 -2.20 18.21
N SER A 650 1.95 -1.84 19.06
CA SER A 650 2.09 -2.33 20.43
C SER A 650 1.09 -1.61 21.34
N TRP A 651 0.43 -2.32 22.26
CA TRP A 651 -0.58 -1.73 23.15
C TRP A 651 -0.15 -1.78 24.61
N VAL A 652 -0.25 -0.66 25.32
CA VAL A 652 0.04 -0.57 26.76
C VAL A 652 -1.15 0.02 27.49
N ILE A 653 -1.62 -0.67 28.54
CA ILE A 653 -2.66 -0.18 29.45
C ILE A 653 -1.99 0.12 30.80
N ALA A 654 -1.85 1.40 31.12
CA ALA A 654 -1.13 1.86 32.31
C ALA A 654 -2.10 2.47 33.33
N GLY A 655 -1.93 2.14 34.62
CA GLY A 655 -2.74 2.68 35.70
C GLY A 655 -2.44 2.00 37.06
N PRO A 656 -2.90 2.54 38.20
CA PRO A 656 -2.39 2.15 39.52
C PRO A 656 -2.43 0.66 39.86
N THR A 657 -3.41 -0.07 39.31
CA THR A 657 -3.55 -1.53 39.45
C THR A 657 -4.00 -2.20 38.14
N ALA A 658 -3.53 -1.71 36.99
CA ALA A 658 -3.97 -2.17 35.67
C ALA A 658 -3.85 -3.69 35.44
N THR A 659 -2.86 -4.34 36.05
CA THR A 659 -2.68 -5.81 35.97
C THR A 659 -3.84 -6.61 36.57
N THR A 660 -4.67 -6.02 37.45
CA THR A 660 -5.87 -6.68 38.00
C THR A 660 -6.92 -7.00 36.93
N LEU A 661 -6.84 -6.33 35.78
CA LEU A 661 -7.76 -6.51 34.65
C LEU A 661 -7.33 -7.65 33.71
N GLN A 662 -6.15 -8.25 33.91
CA GLN A 662 -5.54 -9.21 32.97
C GLN A 662 -6.48 -10.35 32.57
N THR A 663 -7.14 -10.99 33.52
CA THR A 663 -8.05 -12.12 33.24
C THR A 663 -9.19 -11.71 32.33
N ALA A 664 -9.89 -10.60 32.64
CA ALA A 664 -11.05 -10.14 31.88
C ALA A 664 -10.67 -9.69 30.46
N ILE A 665 -9.53 -9.01 30.30
CA ILE A 665 -9.01 -8.60 28.99
C ILE A 665 -8.59 -9.84 28.17
N THR A 666 -7.95 -10.83 28.80
CA THR A 666 -7.53 -12.09 28.15
C THR A 666 -8.74 -12.91 27.69
N GLU A 667 -9.80 -12.95 28.50
CA GLU A 667 -11.06 -13.64 28.16
C GLU A 667 -11.78 -12.93 27.01
N ALA A 668 -11.97 -11.62 27.08
CA ALA A 668 -12.62 -10.85 26.01
C ALA A 668 -11.87 -10.91 24.66
N LEU A 669 -10.53 -10.94 24.68
CA LEU A 669 -9.74 -11.14 23.47
C LEU A 669 -9.87 -12.57 22.93
N ARG A 670 -9.82 -13.60 23.80
CA ARG A 670 -10.01 -15.00 23.36
C ARG A 670 -11.37 -15.20 22.71
N ASP A 671 -12.43 -14.73 23.37
CA ASP A 671 -13.81 -14.87 22.91
C ASP A 671 -14.00 -14.21 21.53
N GLU A 672 -13.35 -13.07 21.26
CA GLU A 672 -13.37 -12.43 19.94
C GLU A 672 -12.54 -13.20 18.88
N LEU A 673 -11.33 -13.64 19.24
CA LEU A 673 -10.44 -14.38 18.33
C LEU A 673 -11.06 -15.71 17.89
N ASP A 674 -11.87 -16.34 18.73
CA ASP A 674 -12.65 -17.54 18.38
C ASP A 674 -13.85 -17.26 17.44
N THR A 675 -14.23 -15.99 17.19
CA THR A 675 -15.36 -15.63 16.28
C THR A 675 -15.03 -15.65 14.78
N LEU A 676 -14.04 -16.44 14.38
CA LEU A 676 -13.56 -16.56 12.99
C LEU A 676 -14.71 -16.76 11.97
N ARG A 677 -14.51 -16.24 10.76
CA ARG A 677 -15.40 -16.48 9.61
C ARG A 677 -15.55 -17.99 9.36
N GLU A 678 -16.78 -18.43 9.08
CA GLU A 678 -17.15 -19.82 8.86
C GLU A 678 -16.20 -20.55 7.88
N ALA A 679 -15.84 -19.91 6.75
CA ALA A 679 -14.92 -20.48 5.76
C ALA A 679 -13.50 -20.78 6.28
N ILE A 680 -13.04 -20.09 7.33
CA ILE A 680 -11.77 -20.40 8.01
C ILE A 680 -11.96 -21.61 8.94
N VAL A 681 -13.08 -21.64 9.68
CA VAL A 681 -13.42 -22.70 10.64
C VAL A 681 -13.69 -24.04 9.94
N THR A 682 -14.29 -24.03 8.74
CA THR A 682 -14.48 -25.23 7.90
C THR A 682 -13.22 -25.65 7.14
N GLY A 683 -12.23 -24.75 7.03
CA GLY A 683 -11.01 -24.96 6.25
C GLY A 683 -11.20 -24.82 4.72
N ASP A 684 -12.28 -24.17 4.28
CA ASP A 684 -12.53 -23.84 2.87
C ASP A 684 -11.65 -22.68 2.38
N GLU A 685 -11.31 -21.75 3.27
CA GLU A 685 -10.37 -20.64 3.07
C GLU A 685 -9.27 -20.75 4.14
N GLN A 686 -8.00 -20.63 3.74
CA GLN A 686 -6.88 -20.64 4.70
C GLN A 686 -6.63 -19.22 5.25
N ALA A 687 -6.09 -19.13 6.47
CA ALA A 687 -5.56 -17.89 7.03
C ALA A 687 -4.42 -18.19 8.03
N PRO A 688 -3.46 -17.27 8.20
CA PRO A 688 -2.50 -17.29 9.31
C PRO A 688 -3.21 -17.20 10.66
N SER A 689 -2.56 -17.67 11.74
CA SER A 689 -3.09 -17.52 13.10
C SER A 689 -2.85 -16.12 13.67
N LEU A 690 -3.85 -15.52 14.30
CA LEU A 690 -3.68 -14.31 15.12
C LEU A 690 -3.65 -14.70 16.59
N SER A 691 -2.68 -14.18 17.33
CA SER A 691 -2.58 -14.29 18.79
C SER A 691 -2.35 -12.90 19.36
N VAL A 692 -3.04 -12.56 20.45
CA VAL A 692 -2.88 -11.28 21.16
C VAL A 692 -2.66 -11.59 22.65
N PRO A 693 -1.42 -11.87 23.08
CA PRO A 693 -1.12 -12.15 24.48
C PRO A 693 -1.33 -10.91 25.36
N VAL A 694 -1.92 -11.10 26.53
CA VAL A 694 -2.07 -10.05 27.56
C VAL A 694 -1.06 -10.31 28.68
N ARG A 695 -0.19 -9.34 28.95
CA ARG A 695 1.04 -9.52 29.72
C ARG A 695 1.06 -8.65 30.98
N ASP A 696 1.71 -9.14 32.03
CA ASP A 696 1.98 -8.40 33.26
C ASP A 696 3.41 -7.85 33.19
N GLY A 697 3.53 -6.56 32.80
CA GLY A 697 4.82 -5.88 32.63
C GLY A 697 5.57 -5.62 33.94
N THR A 698 4.98 -5.95 35.09
CA THR A 698 5.57 -5.70 36.42
C THR A 698 6.41 -6.87 36.94
N THR A 699 6.39 -8.02 36.24
CA THR A 699 6.99 -9.28 36.70
C THR A 699 8.52 -9.31 36.63
N TYR A 700 9.15 -10.28 37.32
CA TYR A 700 10.58 -10.54 37.16
C TYR A 700 10.99 -10.79 35.70
N ALA A 701 10.14 -11.37 34.86
CA ALA A 701 10.46 -11.61 33.45
C ALA A 701 10.57 -10.29 32.68
N SER A 702 9.53 -9.46 32.71
CA SER A 702 9.50 -8.17 32.01
C SER A 702 10.57 -7.18 32.51
N ILE A 703 10.79 -7.11 33.82
CA ILE A 703 11.88 -6.30 34.41
C ILE A 703 13.26 -6.93 34.17
N ARG A 704 13.34 -8.20 33.71
CA ARG A 704 14.58 -8.83 33.26
C ARG A 704 14.84 -8.57 31.77
N GLU A 705 13.80 -8.58 30.96
CA GLU A 705 13.79 -8.29 29.53
C GLU A 705 14.22 -6.83 29.28
N ILE A 706 13.58 -5.85 29.95
CA ILE A 706 13.98 -4.42 29.95
C ILE A 706 15.47 -4.24 30.31
N VAL A 707 16.00 -5.03 31.26
CA VAL A 707 17.42 -4.97 31.67
C VAL A 707 18.36 -5.68 30.69
N ASP A 708 17.87 -6.55 29.80
CA ASP A 708 18.66 -7.09 28.69
C ASP A 708 18.64 -6.19 27.46
N GLU A 709 17.51 -5.53 27.19
CA GLU A 709 17.29 -4.59 26.10
C GLU A 709 18.12 -3.32 26.25
N LEU A 710 17.93 -2.56 27.34
CA LEU A 710 18.74 -1.39 27.67
C LEU A 710 20.24 -1.74 27.80
N ALA A 711 20.57 -2.98 28.17
CA ALA A 711 21.97 -3.42 28.24
C ALA A 711 22.62 -3.64 26.87
N ALA A 712 21.81 -3.91 25.83
CA ALA A 712 22.25 -4.08 24.45
C ALA A 712 22.22 -2.75 23.67
N GLU A 713 21.17 -1.95 23.84
CA GLU A 713 21.00 -0.61 23.24
C GLU A 713 22.17 0.32 23.59
N TYR A 714 22.54 0.39 24.87
CA TYR A 714 23.60 1.26 25.38
C TYR A 714 25.00 0.60 25.49
N ASP A 715 25.18 -0.61 24.93
CA ASP A 715 26.38 -1.49 25.08
C ASP A 715 27.03 -1.42 26.49
N THR A 716 26.20 -1.54 27.52
CA THR A 716 26.55 -1.24 28.92
C THR A 716 27.66 -2.11 29.53
N GLY A 717 28.13 -3.12 28.81
CA GLY A 717 29.07 -4.15 29.29
C GLY A 717 28.54 -5.05 30.42
N TRP A 718 27.31 -4.84 30.92
CA TRP A 718 26.80 -5.54 32.10
C TRP A 718 26.79 -7.06 31.90
N THR A 719 27.43 -7.80 32.80
CA THR A 719 27.43 -9.26 32.75
C THR A 719 26.05 -9.82 33.09
N SER A 720 25.79 -11.06 32.69
CA SER A 720 24.59 -11.79 33.09
C SER A 720 24.48 -11.98 34.62
N ARG A 721 25.50 -11.63 35.42
CA ARG A 721 25.37 -11.52 36.88
C ARG A 721 24.79 -10.17 37.27
N GLU A 722 25.43 -9.07 36.87
CA GLU A 722 25.00 -7.71 37.22
C GLU A 722 23.57 -7.44 36.76
N ARG A 723 23.20 -7.82 35.53
CA ARG A 723 21.81 -7.71 35.03
C ARG A 723 20.78 -8.38 35.96
N ARG A 724 21.08 -9.60 36.46
CA ARG A 724 20.20 -10.31 37.42
C ARG A 724 20.24 -9.73 38.83
N GLU A 725 21.22 -8.90 39.16
CA GLU A 725 21.26 -8.14 40.42
C GLU A 725 20.49 -6.81 40.25
N LEU A 726 20.64 -6.11 39.10
CA LEU A 726 19.86 -4.94 38.70
C LEU A 726 18.35 -5.21 38.67
N THR A 727 17.87 -6.26 37.98
CA THR A 727 16.45 -6.66 38.00
C THR A 727 15.93 -6.84 39.43
N ARG A 728 16.74 -7.40 40.34
CA ARG A 728 16.36 -7.55 41.77
C ARG A 728 16.42 -6.25 42.55
N CYS A 729 17.20 -5.27 42.13
CA CYS A 729 17.18 -3.92 42.67
C CYS A 729 15.92 -3.18 42.20
N CYS A 730 15.57 -3.22 40.91
CA CYS A 730 14.32 -2.65 40.38
C CYS A 730 13.09 -3.18 41.13
N LEU A 731 12.99 -4.51 41.30
CA LEU A 731 11.93 -5.19 42.09
C LEU A 731 11.95 -4.93 43.61
N ARG A 732 12.90 -4.14 44.12
CA ARG A 732 12.97 -3.70 45.52
C ARG A 732 12.80 -2.19 45.67
N SER A 733 13.25 -1.42 44.69
CA SER A 733 13.19 0.05 44.68
C SER A 733 11.86 0.58 44.11
N PHE A 734 11.30 -0.12 43.12
CA PHE A 734 10.08 0.29 42.40
C PHE A 734 8.92 -0.70 42.62
N GLY A 735 9.11 -1.66 43.52
CA GLY A 735 8.05 -2.56 43.99
C GLY A 735 7.10 -1.83 44.94
N ARG A 736 5.82 -1.82 44.56
CA ARG A 736 4.71 -1.25 45.34
C ARG A 736 4.14 -2.35 46.27
N ASP A 737 2.94 -2.17 46.83
CA ASP A 737 2.39 -3.04 47.89
C ASP A 737 2.18 -4.53 47.52
N VAL A 738 2.41 -4.93 46.26
CA VAL A 738 2.41 -6.32 45.80
C VAL A 738 3.85 -6.87 45.76
N PRO A 739 4.20 -7.89 46.58
CA PRO A 739 5.55 -8.46 46.60
C PRO A 739 6.03 -8.99 45.25
N HIS A 740 7.32 -8.77 44.95
CA HIS A 740 8.02 -9.27 43.76
C HIS A 740 7.55 -8.70 42.40
N ARG A 741 6.91 -7.53 42.41
CA ARG A 741 6.62 -6.70 41.24
C ARG A 741 7.45 -5.41 41.22
N ALA A 742 7.44 -4.66 40.12
CA ALA A 742 7.90 -3.28 40.02
C ALA A 742 7.15 -2.49 38.94
N SER A 743 7.16 -1.16 39.04
CA SER A 743 6.89 -0.32 37.86
C SER A 743 8.00 -0.51 36.81
N PRO A 744 7.67 -0.91 35.56
CA PRO A 744 8.65 -0.94 34.48
C PRO A 744 9.05 0.47 34.04
N TYR A 745 8.14 1.44 34.08
CA TYR A 745 8.41 2.83 33.73
C TYR A 745 9.48 3.45 34.65
N ASP A 746 9.36 3.27 35.97
CA ASP A 746 10.37 3.74 36.93
C ASP A 746 11.68 2.96 36.82
N ALA A 747 11.63 1.67 36.48
CA ALA A 747 12.81 0.87 36.19
C ALA A 747 13.59 1.39 34.96
N VAL A 748 12.91 1.64 33.83
CA VAL A 748 13.51 2.22 32.61
C VAL A 748 14.13 3.59 32.91
N THR A 749 13.38 4.51 33.53
CA THR A 749 13.89 5.85 33.88
C THR A 749 15.13 5.79 34.78
N CYS A 750 15.23 4.79 35.68
CA CYS A 750 16.41 4.58 36.51
C CYS A 750 17.59 3.95 35.74
N LEU A 751 17.32 3.01 34.84
CA LEU A 751 18.33 2.26 34.09
C LEU A 751 18.97 3.11 32.99
N ILE A 752 18.19 3.90 32.23
CA ILE A 752 18.72 4.87 31.25
C ILE A 752 19.67 5.86 31.95
N ARG A 753 19.22 6.46 33.06
CA ARG A 753 20.05 7.35 33.88
C ARG A 753 21.28 6.65 34.49
N SER A 754 21.28 5.32 34.59
CA SER A 754 22.45 4.55 35.04
C SER A 754 23.42 4.25 33.89
N ALA A 755 22.92 3.96 32.68
CA ALA A 755 23.73 3.73 31.48
C ALA A 755 24.43 5.03 31.02
N LEU A 756 23.69 6.14 30.96
CA LEU A 756 24.21 7.47 30.60
C LEU A 756 25.20 8.08 31.61
N ASN A 757 25.45 7.41 32.74
CA ASN A 757 26.50 7.76 33.71
C ASN A 757 27.69 6.76 33.70
N VAL A 758 27.69 5.82 32.75
CA VAL A 758 28.72 4.78 32.55
C VAL A 758 29.40 4.92 31.18
N SER A 759 28.70 5.50 30.20
CA SER A 759 29.23 6.07 28.95
C SER A 759 30.06 7.34 29.18
#